data_AF-A0A367LRK5-F1
#
_entry.id   AF-A0A367LRK5-F1
#
_cell.length_a   1.000
_cell.length_b   1.000
_cell.length_c   1.000
_cell.angle_alpha   90.00
_cell.angle_beta   90.00
_cell.angle_gamma   90.00
#
_symmetry.space_group_name_H-M   'P 1'
#
loop_
_entity.id
_entity.type
_entity.pdbx_description
1 polymer ?
#
loop_
_entity_poly.entity_id
_entity_poly.type
_entity_poly.pdbx_seq_one_letter_code
_entity_poly.pdbx_strand_id
1 'polypeptide(L)'
;MADPLLSTLCSVCNAAEPKYTCPRCQRRSCSVECVKNHKARSSCSGKRDETAYVPVSELRTVKGINHDYNFLQKLGLSMERAERLLIEDRGLISRQELRPETIQVITWKKGRDGRSYKVLREKPAAMPAKQTRSESLLHNKLKQLGIEVVRAPKEMTRRKENKTIVSRRSGVICWQVEWLTVWDEGERGAGMAKRVLSKVTENMDLGQAYRLASLQNGLGGGKEGVEVREEEPLADWWLGGGINSSTMLMMQEPSTGRWIDIKEDGDDEEKTTTTTTTTAFHFFLGPPLTGSAAMTQVTAVDPGDTLRDVLPGTKVAEFPTIYVLRRGQKFPPWLELKPRDEAAKRQTKRKAVGGGGGGDERRAKRVTFEQSFDDDGCDGMEEDVVEEEAGEGQIEDGEMEDEEMEEAAQHPSIILDSERHAPRRAIMDDGPVPKLSDLLRHPEDLDKIPALKLEFSRKKGAVDSQLRTGLREQLDTTQAGMTGLGDGQKTVQLIKDEMINIDRLCSESQTMIRDFASINLVSQAHRNFGAVEAMRRDLESFSDRLLVVEDMLRQDDDDKENMPNLLPCHYELTQLRNMRDDATEQVQRLGEEADPGLATTLDDYFGRLDETIDWFDEHVGILAMNLISLVVNENNGLVVRFAVVMDAEERSDRRVLALQEALRDHQDMAARFRGITDGPKKVRGYKQKFIEAIRIGAEQQLEQARDEFLDDASRLDKAMKWYYNDLNAVKMGMTPLVPRRWNVTKTYVDVYHGLMHDFLVGMMDDGETSSAHTLEIASFPEKYYKKMAKLGFRPEDLTPHVIDNREAELVDGFRKLIVKFLDEWIDRILAQEKRDLAERGTAEGSNLDQDEYGYFRTKNLVALWRMLREQVDAAANSERADVVEGVVDAMFLRLRGRQQAWQRMLEDEATAACEAAAAAAAATPGARDAVVDGFQALQDWLVATANDQIACVDDNEDEGRLGYLSSFRQKVESSVTAGYLERADDEVASLRDGYLDLSTWCINRFAQLIFAVDFKSVMSDFFTPRWYSSATMKQISATFDEYVSDYRQVLHHSLVDIFVEILADELLVRYLSCVRNKGAKFRRSDPFRDKIFADVATAFDFFASLPNPDVGHSIKQTWRVTEPFLRLLDADRDSLPDAFADFKAAYWDLNVAWVEAVLRSRDDFDRAMLNAVLARAAQIDLVRGPETIMGRVK
;
A
#
# COMPACT_ATOMS: atom_id res chain seq x y z
N MET A 1 -21.96 -89.61 49.00
CA MET A 1 -22.20 -88.43 48.13
C MET A 1 -20.96 -88.28 47.27
N ALA A 2 -21.09 -88.32 45.95
CA ALA A 2 -19.93 -88.30 45.06
C ALA A 2 -19.26 -86.92 45.13
N ASP A 3 -17.97 -86.88 45.42
CA ASP A 3 -17.17 -85.65 45.38
C ASP A 3 -17.28 -85.02 43.98
N PRO A 4 -17.51 -83.70 43.87
CA PRO A 4 -17.62 -83.04 42.58
C PRO A 4 -16.28 -83.14 41.84
N LEU A 5 -16.34 -83.60 40.58
CA LEU A 5 -15.17 -83.68 39.70
C LEU A 5 -14.47 -82.30 39.63
N LEU A 6 -13.13 -82.28 39.71
CA LEU A 6 -12.32 -81.05 39.63
C LEU A 6 -12.64 -80.16 38.40
N SER A 7 -13.26 -80.72 37.35
CA SER A 7 -13.73 -80.00 36.17
C SER A 7 -14.94 -79.08 36.40
N THR A 8 -15.70 -79.24 37.49
CA THR A 8 -16.86 -78.41 37.81
C THR A 8 -16.54 -77.23 38.73
N LEU A 9 -15.32 -77.18 39.26
CA LEU A 9 -14.84 -76.11 40.13
C LEU A 9 -14.08 -75.04 39.33
N CYS A 10 -13.97 -73.84 39.88
CA CYS A 10 -13.26 -72.73 39.26
C CYS A 10 -11.80 -73.09 38.96
N SER A 11 -11.38 -72.89 37.71
CA SER A 11 -10.03 -73.22 37.19
C SER A 11 -8.85 -72.44 37.81
N VAL A 12 -9.14 -71.52 38.75
CA VAL A 12 -8.14 -70.67 39.42
C VAL A 12 -8.11 -70.93 40.92
N CYS A 13 -9.28 -71.05 41.56
CA CYS A 13 -9.43 -71.23 43.01
C CYS A 13 -9.68 -72.69 43.42
N ASN A 14 -10.20 -73.52 42.52
CA ASN A 14 -10.67 -74.90 42.75
C ASN A 14 -11.57 -75.09 43.99
N ALA A 15 -12.14 -74.01 44.53
CA ALA A 15 -12.84 -74.02 45.82
C ALA A 15 -14.36 -73.79 45.68
N ALA A 16 -14.79 -73.15 44.59
CA ALA A 16 -16.19 -72.80 44.35
C ALA A 16 -16.53 -72.96 42.86
N GLU A 17 -17.82 -73.14 42.58
CA GLU A 17 -18.33 -73.22 41.21
C GLU A 17 -18.06 -71.92 40.44
N PRO A 18 -17.72 -72.01 39.14
CA PRO A 18 -17.40 -70.85 38.34
C PRO A 18 -18.64 -70.03 37.98
N LYS A 19 -18.58 -68.72 38.22
CA LYS A 19 -19.62 -67.74 37.85
C LYS A 19 -19.29 -66.92 36.60
N TYR A 20 -18.01 -66.80 36.26
CA TYR A 20 -17.53 -65.92 35.19
C TYR A 20 -16.66 -66.68 34.20
N THR A 21 -16.83 -66.41 32.90
CA THR A 21 -16.04 -67.03 31.83
C THR A 21 -15.26 -65.96 31.07
N CYS A 22 -13.95 -66.15 30.95
CA CYS A 22 -13.10 -65.20 30.23
C CYS A 22 -13.36 -65.28 28.71
N PRO A 23 -13.68 -64.18 28.02
CA PRO A 23 -14.06 -64.21 26.60
C PRO A 23 -12.88 -64.47 25.64
N ARG A 24 -11.63 -64.39 26.11
CA ARG A 24 -10.43 -64.70 25.28
C ARG A 24 -10.08 -66.19 25.32
N CYS A 25 -9.89 -66.73 26.51
CA CYS A 25 -9.38 -68.08 26.74
C CYS A 25 -10.41 -69.05 27.31
N GLN A 26 -11.68 -68.62 27.42
CA GLN A 26 -12.83 -69.39 27.92
C GLN A 26 -12.64 -69.99 29.33
N ARG A 27 -11.65 -69.52 30.11
CA ARG A 27 -11.43 -69.99 31.48
C ARG A 27 -12.56 -69.56 32.41
N ARG A 28 -13.07 -70.54 33.16
CA ARG A 28 -14.17 -70.41 34.11
C ARG A 28 -13.63 -70.06 35.51
N SER A 29 -14.20 -69.04 36.14
CA SER A 29 -13.69 -68.44 37.38
C SER A 29 -14.80 -68.14 38.40
N CYS A 30 -14.53 -68.34 39.70
CA CYS A 30 -15.50 -68.24 40.80
C CYS A 30 -15.79 -66.79 41.23
N SER A 31 -14.81 -65.90 41.13
CA SER A 31 -14.86 -64.52 41.63
C SER A 31 -14.05 -63.55 40.78
N VAL A 32 -14.27 -62.24 40.95
CA VAL A 32 -13.49 -61.18 40.29
C VAL A 32 -11.99 -61.28 40.62
N GLU A 33 -11.65 -61.71 41.84
CA GLU A 33 -10.27 -61.98 42.25
C GLU A 33 -9.62 -63.08 41.39
N CYS A 34 -10.37 -64.15 41.11
CA CYS A 34 -9.93 -65.21 40.19
C CYS A 34 -9.86 -64.74 38.73
N VAL A 35 -10.74 -63.83 38.33
CA VAL A 35 -10.66 -63.16 37.02
C VAL A 35 -9.36 -62.36 36.90
N LYS A 36 -8.99 -61.57 37.91
CA LYS A 36 -7.74 -60.80 37.91
C LYS A 36 -6.51 -61.71 37.98
N ASN A 37 -6.53 -62.73 38.83
CA ASN A 37 -5.44 -63.69 38.98
C ASN A 37 -5.18 -64.51 37.73
N HIS A 38 -6.20 -64.96 36.99
CA HIS A 38 -5.94 -65.64 35.73
C HIS A 38 -5.36 -64.68 34.68
N LYS A 39 -5.85 -63.44 34.58
CA LYS A 39 -5.31 -62.45 33.63
C LYS A 39 -3.83 -62.17 33.89
N ALA A 40 -3.45 -62.02 35.15
CA ALA A 40 -2.06 -61.84 35.56
C ALA A 40 -1.20 -63.09 35.32
N ARG A 41 -1.66 -64.28 35.74
CA ARG A 41 -0.87 -65.54 35.62
C ARG A 41 -0.75 -66.07 34.20
N SER A 42 -1.73 -65.82 33.34
CA SER A 42 -1.77 -66.33 31.95
C SER A 42 -1.53 -65.26 30.88
N SER A 43 -1.10 -64.06 31.29
CA SER A 43 -0.91 -62.91 30.39
C SER A 43 -2.11 -62.69 29.44
N CYS A 44 -3.30 -62.98 29.95
CA CYS A 44 -4.52 -62.97 29.17
C CYS A 44 -5.10 -61.56 29.15
N SER A 45 -5.19 -60.94 27.97
CA SER A 45 -5.77 -59.60 27.79
C SER A 45 -7.24 -59.52 28.20
N GLY A 46 -7.94 -60.66 28.30
CA GLY A 46 -9.35 -60.73 28.67
C GLY A 46 -10.30 -60.09 27.67
N LYS A 47 -9.81 -59.71 26.48
CA LYS A 47 -10.58 -59.24 25.33
C LYS A 47 -10.75 -60.40 24.35
N ARG A 48 -11.97 -60.59 23.85
CA ARG A 48 -12.27 -61.60 22.81
C ARG A 48 -11.40 -61.35 21.59
N ASP A 49 -10.83 -62.41 21.02
CA ASP A 49 -10.09 -62.31 19.76
C ASP A 49 -11.10 -62.36 18.61
N GLU A 50 -11.31 -61.21 17.96
CA GLU A 50 -12.26 -61.04 16.86
C GLU A 50 -11.69 -61.59 15.53
N THR A 51 -10.40 -61.97 15.50
CA THR A 51 -9.69 -62.52 14.33
C THR A 51 -9.49 -64.03 14.37
N ALA A 52 -10.05 -64.70 15.38
CA ALA A 52 -9.94 -66.16 15.51
C ALA A 52 -10.64 -66.87 14.34
N TYR A 53 -9.98 -67.90 13.78
CA TYR A 53 -10.51 -68.67 12.67
C TYR A 53 -11.85 -69.34 13.03
N VAL A 54 -12.88 -69.07 12.23
CA VAL A 54 -14.20 -69.72 12.31
C VAL A 54 -14.43 -70.50 11.02
N PRO A 55 -14.80 -71.80 11.08
CA PRO A 55 -15.06 -72.59 9.90
C PRO A 55 -16.26 -72.04 9.09
N VAL A 56 -16.19 -72.13 7.76
CA VAL A 56 -17.15 -71.54 6.81
C VAL A 56 -18.60 -72.00 7.05
N SER A 57 -18.81 -73.21 7.57
CA SER A 57 -20.12 -73.73 7.94
C SER A 57 -20.79 -72.98 9.10
N GLU A 58 -20.00 -72.45 10.04
CA GLU A 58 -20.51 -71.69 11.19
C GLU A 58 -20.69 -70.19 10.87
N LEU A 59 -19.88 -69.66 9.95
CA LEU A 59 -20.03 -68.30 9.40
C LEU A 59 -21.34 -68.11 8.63
N ARG A 60 -21.83 -69.14 7.93
CA ARG A 60 -23.11 -69.15 7.18
C ARG A 60 -24.36 -69.23 8.07
N THR A 61 -24.25 -68.96 9.36
CA THR A 61 -25.38 -68.90 10.30
C THR A 61 -25.65 -67.45 10.72
N VAL A 62 -26.86 -67.16 11.21
CA VAL A 62 -27.24 -65.83 11.72
C VAL A 62 -26.27 -65.32 12.80
N LYS A 63 -25.66 -66.23 13.57
CA LYS A 63 -24.63 -65.89 14.57
C LYS A 63 -23.31 -65.42 13.93
N GLY A 64 -22.92 -65.98 12.78
CA GLY A 64 -21.73 -65.58 12.02
C GLY A 64 -21.90 -64.21 11.36
N ILE A 65 -23.05 -63.96 10.72
CA ILE A 65 -23.34 -62.65 10.12
C ILE A 65 -23.40 -61.54 11.18
N ASN A 66 -24.05 -61.81 12.32
CA ASN A 66 -24.09 -60.85 13.43
C ASN A 66 -22.71 -60.60 14.04
N HIS A 67 -21.80 -61.58 14.01
CA HIS A 67 -20.42 -61.38 14.47
C HIS A 67 -19.71 -60.33 13.60
N ASP A 68 -19.79 -60.48 12.28
CA ASP A 68 -19.10 -59.60 11.33
C ASP A 68 -19.75 -58.22 11.27
N TYR A 69 -21.08 -58.15 11.31
CA TYR A 69 -21.80 -56.87 11.39
C TYR A 69 -21.40 -56.06 12.64
N ASN A 70 -21.36 -56.70 13.81
CA ASN A 70 -20.96 -56.02 15.04
C ASN A 70 -19.47 -55.61 15.04
N PHE A 71 -18.60 -56.36 14.36
CA PHE A 71 -17.20 -56.01 14.20
C PHE A 71 -17.02 -54.79 13.29
N LEU A 72 -17.67 -54.78 12.13
CA LEU A 72 -17.67 -53.66 11.19
C LEU A 72 -18.30 -52.39 11.79
N GLN A 73 -19.39 -52.53 12.53
CA GLN A 73 -20.03 -51.41 13.23
C GLN A 73 -19.12 -50.81 14.31
N LYS A 74 -18.40 -51.64 15.08
CA LYS A 74 -17.38 -51.16 16.05
C LYS A 74 -16.23 -50.44 15.37
N LEU A 75 -15.76 -50.93 14.22
CA LEU A 75 -14.71 -50.27 13.43
C LEU A 75 -15.19 -48.91 12.91
N GLY A 76 -16.42 -48.84 12.37
CA GLY A 76 -17.04 -47.59 11.92
C GLY A 76 -17.15 -46.56 13.04
N LEU A 77 -17.68 -46.95 14.20
CA LEU A 77 -17.78 -46.07 15.38
C LEU A 77 -16.41 -45.66 15.95
N SER A 78 -15.39 -46.53 15.84
CA SER A 78 -14.03 -46.22 16.26
C SER A 78 -13.37 -45.20 15.34
N MET A 79 -13.58 -45.32 14.03
CA MET A 79 -13.10 -44.33 13.05
C MET A 79 -13.78 -42.98 13.26
N GLU A 80 -15.11 -42.97 13.43
CA GLU A 80 -15.88 -41.75 13.66
C GLU A 80 -15.48 -41.06 14.98
N ARG A 81 -15.28 -41.82 16.07
CA ARG A 81 -14.74 -41.27 17.33
C ARG A 81 -13.32 -40.73 17.18
N ALA A 82 -12.47 -41.41 16.42
CA ALA A 82 -11.11 -40.95 16.17
C ALA A 82 -11.09 -39.67 15.32
N GLU A 83 -11.93 -39.60 14.29
CA GLU A 83 -12.13 -38.40 13.46
C GLU A 83 -12.62 -37.23 14.30
N ARG A 84 -13.67 -37.45 15.12
CA ARG A 84 -14.20 -36.42 16.03
C ARG A 84 -13.15 -35.95 17.05
N LEU A 85 -12.41 -36.88 17.66
CA LEU A 85 -11.38 -36.53 18.65
C LEU A 85 -10.19 -35.80 18.02
N LEU A 86 -9.76 -36.18 16.82
CA LEU A 86 -8.59 -35.62 16.15
C LEU A 86 -8.90 -34.29 15.44
N ILE A 87 -10.09 -34.14 14.86
CA ILE A 87 -10.52 -32.95 14.10
C ILE A 87 -11.30 -31.97 14.99
N GLU A 88 -12.37 -32.41 15.65
CA GLU A 88 -13.30 -31.51 16.34
C GLU A 88 -12.82 -31.17 17.77
N ASP A 89 -12.47 -32.17 18.57
CA ASP A 89 -12.15 -31.96 20.00
C ASP A 89 -10.71 -31.48 20.23
N ARG A 90 -9.73 -31.92 19.42
CA ARG A 90 -8.29 -31.59 19.60
C ARG A 90 -7.65 -30.79 18.45
N GLY A 91 -8.30 -30.67 17.29
CA GLY A 91 -7.82 -29.89 16.15
C GLY A 91 -6.43 -30.28 15.60
N LEU A 92 -5.95 -31.50 15.86
CA LEU A 92 -4.57 -31.92 15.56
C LEU A 92 -4.31 -32.10 14.05
N ILE A 93 -5.36 -32.44 13.29
CA ILE A 93 -5.33 -32.70 11.85
C ILE A 93 -6.55 -32.01 11.22
N SER A 94 -6.36 -31.33 10.09
CA SER A 94 -7.47 -30.73 9.35
C SER A 94 -8.18 -31.77 8.46
N ARG A 95 -9.49 -31.61 8.23
CA ARG A 95 -10.30 -32.53 7.40
C ARG A 95 -9.76 -32.73 5.97
N GLN A 96 -8.95 -31.79 5.48
CA GLN A 96 -8.29 -31.83 4.18
C GLN A 96 -7.04 -32.74 4.16
N GLU A 97 -6.35 -32.90 5.30
CA GLU A 97 -5.14 -33.73 5.44
C GLU A 97 -5.44 -35.24 5.59
N LEU A 98 -6.71 -35.63 5.73
CA LEU A 98 -7.17 -37.02 5.74
C LEU A 98 -7.52 -37.57 4.34
N ARG A 99 -7.52 -36.71 3.32
CA ARG A 99 -7.77 -37.14 1.93
C ARG A 99 -6.48 -37.75 1.35
N PRO A 100 -6.57 -38.81 0.53
CA PRO A 100 -5.41 -39.35 -0.17
C PRO A 100 -4.78 -38.27 -1.05
N GLU A 101 -3.46 -38.07 -0.97
CA GLU A 101 -2.76 -36.98 -1.68
C GLU A 101 -2.92 -37.04 -3.20
N THR A 102 -3.18 -38.23 -3.77
CA THR A 102 -3.39 -38.45 -5.21
C THR A 102 -4.67 -39.25 -5.48
N ILE A 103 -5.52 -38.73 -6.38
CA ILE A 103 -6.68 -39.43 -6.96
C ILE A 103 -6.35 -39.75 -8.43
N GLN A 104 -6.59 -41.01 -8.83
CA GLN A 104 -6.46 -41.42 -10.22
C GLN A 104 -7.66 -40.91 -11.02
N VAL A 105 -7.42 -40.02 -11.98
CA VAL A 105 -8.46 -39.46 -12.86
C VAL A 105 -8.27 -40.02 -14.27
N ILE A 106 -9.34 -40.58 -14.82
CA ILE A 106 -9.37 -41.11 -16.18
C ILE A 106 -9.33 -39.92 -17.14
N THR A 107 -8.25 -39.82 -17.93
CA THR A 107 -8.13 -38.79 -18.97
C THR A 107 -8.03 -39.46 -20.34
N TRP A 108 -8.80 -38.97 -21.30
CA TRP A 108 -8.82 -39.51 -22.65
C TRP A 108 -7.65 -38.96 -23.46
N LYS A 109 -6.86 -39.85 -24.07
CA LYS A 109 -5.83 -39.45 -25.04
C LYS A 109 -6.14 -40.08 -26.39
N LYS A 110 -6.06 -39.29 -27.45
CA LYS A 110 -6.09 -39.78 -28.82
C LYS A 110 -4.75 -40.43 -29.17
N GLY A 111 -4.78 -41.68 -29.61
CA GLY A 111 -3.64 -42.31 -30.26
C GLY A 111 -3.41 -41.74 -31.66
N ARG A 112 -2.28 -42.12 -32.28
CA ARG A 112 -1.95 -41.67 -33.65
C ARG A 112 -2.98 -42.08 -34.70
N ASP A 113 -3.78 -43.11 -34.42
CA ASP A 113 -4.86 -43.60 -35.29
C ASP A 113 -6.21 -42.91 -35.03
N GLY A 114 -6.22 -41.75 -34.36
CA GLY A 114 -7.42 -40.92 -34.13
C GLY A 114 -8.40 -41.43 -33.08
N ARG A 115 -8.28 -42.67 -32.60
CA ARG A 115 -9.13 -43.24 -31.54
C ARG A 115 -8.63 -42.88 -30.13
N SER A 116 -9.56 -42.47 -29.29
CA SER A 116 -9.31 -42.07 -27.90
C SER A 116 -9.26 -43.30 -26.98
N TYR A 117 -8.16 -43.50 -26.27
CA TYR A 117 -8.06 -44.53 -25.22
C TYR A 117 -7.93 -43.89 -23.83
N LYS A 118 -8.43 -44.61 -22.82
CA LYS A 118 -8.43 -44.18 -21.43
C LYS A 118 -7.04 -44.34 -20.84
N VAL A 119 -6.44 -43.25 -20.37
CA VAL A 119 -5.17 -43.27 -19.65
C VAL A 119 -5.42 -42.76 -18.24
N LEU A 120 -5.05 -43.57 -17.24
CA LEU A 120 -5.09 -43.17 -15.83
C LEU A 120 -3.93 -42.20 -15.58
N ARG A 121 -4.27 -40.97 -15.20
CA ARG A 121 -3.29 -39.98 -14.74
C ARG A 121 -3.51 -39.73 -13.26
N GLU A 122 -2.45 -39.79 -12.48
CA GLU A 122 -2.47 -39.37 -11.09
C GLU A 122 -2.57 -37.85 -11.05
N LYS A 123 -3.66 -37.33 -10.47
CA LYS A 123 -3.80 -35.92 -10.12
C LYS A 123 -3.77 -35.79 -8.61
N PRO A 124 -3.10 -34.76 -8.05
CA PRO A 124 -3.23 -34.48 -6.64
C PRO A 124 -4.68 -34.12 -6.30
N ALA A 125 -5.24 -34.73 -5.27
CA ALA A 125 -6.66 -34.59 -4.87
C ALA A 125 -7.00 -33.18 -4.35
N ALA A 126 -5.98 -32.39 -4.03
CA ALA A 126 -6.08 -30.99 -3.62
C ALA A 126 -4.83 -30.24 -4.08
N MET A 127 -4.98 -28.96 -4.45
CA MET A 127 -3.83 -28.06 -4.53
C MET A 127 -3.14 -28.04 -3.16
N PRO A 128 -1.80 -28.18 -3.07
CA PRO A 128 -1.13 -27.95 -1.79
C PRO A 128 -1.52 -26.56 -1.32
N ALA A 129 -1.91 -26.42 -0.05
CA ALA A 129 -2.22 -25.12 0.54
C ALA A 129 -1.09 -24.15 0.14
N LYS A 130 -1.44 -23.05 -0.56
CA LYS A 130 -0.46 -22.10 -1.10
C LYS A 130 0.50 -21.72 0.02
N GLN A 131 1.71 -22.28 0.01
CA GLN A 131 2.75 -21.86 0.93
C GLN A 131 2.96 -20.37 0.67
N THR A 132 2.90 -19.57 1.73
CA THR A 132 3.23 -18.16 1.61
C THR A 132 4.65 -18.05 1.04
N ARG A 133 4.89 -17.06 0.17
CA ARG A 133 6.20 -16.88 -0.49
C ARG A 133 7.36 -16.84 0.51
N SER A 134 7.12 -16.35 1.73
CA SER A 134 8.06 -16.36 2.87
C SER A 134 8.37 -17.76 3.40
N GLU A 135 7.39 -18.66 3.49
CA GLU A 135 7.61 -20.06 3.89
C GLU A 135 8.40 -20.83 2.85
N SER A 136 8.14 -20.57 1.56
CA SER A 136 8.92 -21.16 0.47
C SER A 136 10.38 -20.68 0.48
N LEU A 137 10.61 -19.39 0.73
CA LEU A 137 11.96 -18.83 0.90
C LEU A 137 12.68 -19.38 2.13
N LEU A 138 11.99 -19.51 3.27
CA LEU A 138 12.54 -20.15 4.47
C LEU A 138 12.88 -21.61 4.20
N HIS A 139 11.98 -22.37 3.57
CA HIS A 139 12.21 -23.77 3.23
C HIS A 139 13.41 -23.93 2.29
N ASN A 140 13.51 -23.10 1.25
CA ASN A 140 14.64 -23.11 0.32
C ASN A 140 15.96 -22.75 1.03
N LYS A 141 15.95 -21.75 1.93
CA LYS A 141 17.14 -21.33 2.68
C LYS A 141 17.61 -22.40 3.68
N LEU A 142 16.68 -23.02 4.42
CA LEU A 142 16.97 -24.12 5.34
C LEU A 142 17.53 -25.34 4.60
N LYS A 143 16.99 -25.63 3.41
CA LYS A 143 17.48 -26.70 2.53
C LYS A 143 18.89 -26.41 2.01
N GLN A 144 19.20 -25.16 1.66
CA GLN A 144 20.56 -24.74 1.27
C GLN A 144 21.58 -24.86 2.41
N LEU A 145 21.15 -24.63 3.65
CA LEU A 145 21.99 -24.76 4.85
C LEU A 145 22.04 -26.21 5.41
N GLY A 146 21.31 -27.15 4.80
CA GLY A 146 21.26 -28.55 5.26
C GLY A 146 20.62 -28.72 6.64
N ILE A 147 19.66 -27.87 7.01
CA ILE A 147 18.95 -27.91 8.29
C ILE A 147 17.59 -28.60 8.09
N GLU A 148 17.38 -29.73 8.76
CA GLU A 148 16.11 -30.46 8.70
C GLU A 148 15.18 -29.99 9.82
N VAL A 149 14.16 -29.20 9.48
CA VAL A 149 13.17 -28.71 10.45
C VAL A 149 11.96 -29.64 10.50
N VAL A 150 11.77 -30.32 11.63
CA VAL A 150 10.59 -31.17 11.91
C VAL A 150 9.46 -30.30 12.43
N ARG A 151 8.37 -30.16 11.66
CA ARG A 151 7.18 -29.38 12.07
C ARG A 151 6.31 -30.21 13.01
N ALA A 152 5.86 -29.64 14.12
CA ALA A 152 4.88 -30.21 15.02
C ALA A 152 3.44 -30.04 14.46
N PRO A 153 2.44 -30.80 14.93
CA PRO A 153 1.03 -30.60 14.56
C PRO A 153 0.52 -29.19 14.89
N LYS A 154 -0.47 -28.69 14.13
CA LYS A 154 -0.96 -27.28 14.15
C LYS A 154 -1.31 -26.78 15.56
N GLU A 155 -1.89 -27.64 16.40
CA GLU A 155 -2.35 -27.25 17.74
C GLU A 155 -1.32 -27.42 18.86
N MET A 156 -0.12 -27.93 18.57
CA MET A 156 0.93 -28.09 19.58
C MET A 156 1.56 -26.74 19.96
N THR A 157 1.79 -26.53 21.27
CA THR A 157 2.29 -25.27 21.84
C THR A 157 3.54 -24.75 21.11
N ARG A 158 4.49 -25.64 20.81
CA ARG A 158 5.74 -25.29 20.14
C ARG A 158 5.56 -24.81 18.69
N ARG A 159 4.51 -25.25 17.98
CA ARG A 159 4.17 -24.74 16.65
C ARG A 159 3.52 -23.35 16.73
N LYS A 160 2.65 -23.13 17.72
CA LYS A 160 2.06 -21.80 17.97
C LYS A 160 3.11 -20.76 18.38
N GLU A 161 4.15 -21.18 19.08
CA GLU A 161 5.25 -20.32 19.52
C GLU A 161 6.33 -20.07 18.44
N ASN A 162 6.32 -20.81 17.32
CA ASN A 162 7.32 -20.65 16.28
C ASN A 162 7.10 -19.35 15.49
N LYS A 163 8.01 -18.38 15.65
CA LYS A 163 8.02 -17.09 14.93
C LYS A 163 9.26 -16.93 14.03
N THR A 164 9.84 -18.04 13.59
CA THR A 164 11.06 -18.06 12.76
C THR A 164 10.76 -17.54 11.35
N ILE A 165 11.48 -16.51 10.90
CA ILE A 165 11.25 -15.85 9.61
C ILE A 165 12.57 -15.58 8.88
N VAL A 166 12.51 -15.46 7.55
CA VAL A 166 13.63 -14.96 6.74
C VAL A 166 13.38 -13.50 6.36
N SER A 167 14.35 -12.64 6.64
CA SER A 167 14.31 -11.24 6.23
C SER A 167 14.43 -11.12 4.71
N ARG A 168 13.51 -10.38 4.07
CA ARG A 168 13.44 -10.24 2.60
C ARG A 168 14.60 -9.43 2.01
N ARG A 169 15.12 -8.41 2.72
CA ARG A 169 16.22 -7.55 2.23
C ARG A 169 17.59 -8.18 2.46
N SER A 170 17.83 -8.75 3.63
CA SER A 170 19.15 -9.27 4.00
C SER A 170 19.33 -10.77 3.76
N GLY A 171 18.23 -11.52 3.53
CA GLY A 171 18.28 -12.98 3.35
C GLY A 171 18.69 -13.77 4.61
N VAL A 172 18.75 -13.08 5.75
CA VAL A 172 19.16 -13.61 7.06
C VAL A 172 17.99 -14.28 7.76
N ILE A 173 18.24 -15.43 8.40
CA ILE A 173 17.24 -16.12 9.21
C ILE A 173 17.20 -15.50 10.62
N CYS A 174 15.99 -15.09 11.05
CA CYS A 174 15.70 -14.71 12.43
C CYS A 174 15.05 -15.91 13.12
N TRP A 175 15.83 -16.63 13.91
CA TRP A 175 15.43 -17.83 14.65
C TRP A 175 14.63 -17.46 15.89
N GLN A 176 13.52 -18.15 16.12
CA GLN A 176 13.03 -18.32 17.50
C GLN A 176 14.01 -19.27 18.20
N VAL A 177 14.40 -19.01 19.44
CA VAL A 177 15.32 -19.87 20.21
C VAL A 177 14.75 -20.09 21.60
N GLU A 178 14.83 -21.33 22.06
CA GLU A 178 14.44 -21.73 23.41
C GLU A 178 15.66 -21.93 24.30
N TRP A 179 15.74 -21.15 25.36
CA TRP A 179 16.78 -21.21 26.37
C TRP A 179 16.26 -21.96 27.60
N LEU A 180 16.97 -23.00 28.03
CA LEU A 180 16.66 -23.80 29.22
C LEU A 180 17.76 -23.64 30.25
N THR A 181 17.51 -22.89 31.31
CA THR A 181 18.50 -22.61 32.36
C THR A 181 18.32 -23.57 33.52
N VAL A 182 19.37 -24.33 33.85
CA VAL A 182 19.31 -25.37 34.88
C VAL A 182 19.98 -24.88 36.16
N TRP A 183 19.25 -24.90 37.29
CA TRP A 183 19.71 -24.41 38.59
C TRP A 183 20.17 -25.56 39.50
N ASP A 184 21.10 -25.29 40.42
CA ASP A 184 21.65 -26.28 41.38
C ASP A 184 20.69 -26.60 42.54
N GLU A 185 20.91 -27.74 43.19
CA GLU A 185 20.07 -28.33 44.28
C GLU A 185 19.95 -27.49 45.57
N GLY A 186 20.43 -26.23 45.60
CA GLY A 186 20.43 -25.35 46.78
C GLY A 186 19.42 -24.20 46.77
N GLU A 187 18.76 -23.90 45.65
CA GLU A 187 17.77 -22.81 45.54
C GLU A 187 16.38 -23.37 45.19
N ARG A 188 15.30 -22.69 45.60
CA ARG A 188 13.91 -23.19 45.51
C ARG A 188 13.55 -23.62 44.08
N GLY A 189 13.59 -24.92 43.81
CA GLY A 189 13.25 -25.51 42.51
C GLY A 189 14.27 -26.53 42.00
N ALA A 190 14.76 -27.43 42.86
CA ALA A 190 15.72 -28.46 42.49
C ALA A 190 15.21 -29.31 41.30
N GLY A 191 15.97 -29.29 40.19
CA GLY A 191 15.72 -30.10 39.00
C GLY A 191 14.81 -29.49 37.93
N MET A 192 14.29 -28.27 38.11
CA MET A 192 13.38 -27.65 37.14
C MET A 192 14.12 -26.64 36.24
N ALA A 193 14.25 -26.95 34.95
CA ALA A 193 14.84 -26.03 33.97
C ALA A 193 13.88 -24.86 33.70
N LYS A 194 14.34 -23.61 33.85
CA LYS A 194 13.53 -22.42 33.52
C LYS A 194 13.60 -22.18 32.02
N ARG A 195 12.43 -22.16 31.39
CA ARG A 195 12.25 -21.97 29.94
C ARG A 195 12.09 -20.48 29.60
N VAL A 196 12.88 -20.01 28.64
CA VAL A 196 12.82 -18.65 28.08
C VAL A 196 12.84 -18.75 26.55
N LEU A 197 12.02 -17.95 25.87
CA LEU A 197 12.00 -17.86 24.41
C LEU A 197 12.52 -16.48 23.97
N SER A 198 13.41 -16.42 22.99
CA SER A 198 13.87 -15.16 22.39
C SER A 198 14.04 -15.28 20.87
N LYS A 199 14.07 -14.14 20.16
CA LYS A 199 14.41 -14.09 18.75
C LYS A 199 15.89 -13.73 18.57
N VAL A 200 16.59 -14.50 17.74
CA VAL A 200 18.04 -14.41 17.53
C VAL A 200 18.33 -14.43 16.03
N THR A 201 19.12 -13.48 15.54
CA THR A 201 19.58 -13.50 14.13
C THR A 201 20.67 -14.54 13.94
N GLU A 202 20.77 -15.16 12.77
CA GLU A 202 21.71 -16.28 12.54
C GLU A 202 23.19 -15.93 12.76
N ASN A 203 23.57 -14.64 12.66
CA ASN A 203 24.95 -14.16 12.79
C ASN A 203 25.30 -13.61 14.19
N MET A 204 24.35 -13.63 15.15
CA MET A 204 24.61 -13.18 16.52
C MET A 204 25.29 -14.29 17.34
N ASP A 205 26.24 -13.92 18.19
CA ASP A 205 26.94 -14.82 19.11
C ASP A 205 26.01 -15.30 20.24
N LEU A 206 26.11 -16.59 20.58
CA LEU A 206 25.21 -17.21 21.55
C LEU A 206 25.32 -16.61 22.96
N GLY A 207 26.50 -16.14 23.34
CA GLY A 207 26.75 -15.47 24.62
C GLY A 207 26.01 -14.14 24.76
N GLN A 208 26.09 -13.26 23.76
CA GLN A 208 25.33 -12.01 23.74
C GLN A 208 23.82 -12.28 23.60
N ALA A 209 23.43 -13.25 22.76
CA ALA A 209 22.04 -13.64 22.55
C ALA A 209 21.35 -14.07 23.85
N TYR A 210 22.03 -14.87 24.69
CA TYR A 210 21.50 -15.31 25.98
C TYR A 210 21.48 -14.19 27.03
N ARG A 211 22.47 -13.29 27.04
CA ARG A 211 22.50 -12.11 27.91
C ARG A 211 21.29 -11.21 27.64
N LEU A 212 21.03 -10.91 26.37
CA LEU A 212 19.88 -10.12 25.92
C LEU A 212 18.55 -10.80 26.29
N ALA A 213 18.45 -12.13 26.09
CA ALA A 213 17.27 -12.91 26.48
C ALA A 213 17.02 -12.91 28.01
N SER A 214 18.09 -12.81 28.82
CA SER A 214 18.02 -12.77 30.29
C SER A 214 17.60 -11.40 30.82
N LEU A 215 18.06 -10.32 30.18
CA LEU A 215 17.66 -8.93 30.51
C LEU A 215 16.17 -8.70 30.24
N GLN A 216 15.68 -9.19 29.10
CA GLN A 216 14.28 -9.03 28.68
C GLN A 216 13.26 -9.72 29.60
N ASN A 217 13.68 -10.75 30.36
CA ASN A 217 12.80 -11.55 31.23
C ASN A 217 13.07 -11.35 32.74
N GLY A 218 13.77 -10.27 33.11
CA GLY A 218 13.97 -9.88 34.52
C GLY A 218 14.78 -10.89 35.34
N LEU A 219 15.70 -11.63 34.71
CA LEU A 219 16.48 -12.69 35.35
C LEU A 219 17.78 -12.21 36.03
N GLY A 220 18.05 -10.90 36.00
CA GLY A 220 19.17 -10.28 36.71
C GLY A 220 18.71 -9.58 37.98
N GLY A 221 19.12 -10.08 39.14
CA GLY A 221 19.09 -9.31 40.38
C GLY A 221 20.15 -8.21 40.32
N GLY A 222 19.75 -7.00 39.95
CA GLY A 222 20.61 -5.82 39.93
C GLY A 222 19.84 -4.63 39.35
N LYS A 223 19.48 -3.67 40.20
CA LYS A 223 18.88 -2.39 39.81
C LYS A 223 20.00 -1.44 39.36
N GLU A 224 20.24 -1.31 38.07
CA GLU A 224 20.79 -0.09 37.48
C GLU A 224 20.05 0.19 36.18
N GLY A 225 19.52 1.41 36.06
CA GLY A 225 18.62 1.84 35.00
C GLY A 225 19.36 2.14 33.71
N VAL A 226 18.82 1.66 32.59
CA VAL A 226 19.14 2.18 31.26
C VAL A 226 17.98 3.10 30.88
N GLU A 227 18.26 4.39 30.74
CA GLU A 227 17.29 5.37 30.23
C GLU A 227 16.99 5.08 28.76
N VAL A 228 15.70 4.89 28.45
CA VAL A 228 15.19 4.78 27.08
C VAL A 228 14.70 6.16 26.69
N ARG A 229 15.38 6.80 25.72
CA ARG A 229 14.96 8.08 25.16
C ARG A 229 13.96 7.84 24.04
N GLU A 230 12.76 8.39 24.18
CA GLU A 230 11.71 8.38 23.16
C GLU A 230 12.05 9.40 22.07
N GLU A 231 12.17 8.95 20.81
CA GLU A 231 12.10 9.83 19.63
C GLU A 231 11.14 9.25 18.57
N GLU A 232 10.49 10.18 17.87
CA GLU A 232 9.42 10.03 16.87
C GLU A 232 9.84 9.31 15.57
N PRO A 233 8.88 8.85 14.73
CA PRO A 233 9.15 7.87 13.67
C PRO A 233 9.77 8.53 12.42
N LEU A 234 11.03 8.21 12.12
CA LEU A 234 11.64 8.57 10.84
C LEU A 234 11.15 7.64 9.71
N ALA A 235 10.47 8.24 8.74
CA ALA A 235 9.77 7.65 7.60
C ALA A 235 10.63 7.46 6.34
N ASP A 236 11.97 7.54 6.39
CA ASP A 236 12.78 7.75 5.18
C ASP A 236 13.51 6.52 4.57
N TRP A 237 13.18 5.28 4.96
CA TRP A 237 13.92 4.11 4.45
C TRP A 237 13.38 3.45 3.16
N TRP A 238 12.59 4.20 2.38
CA TRP A 238 12.00 3.76 1.10
C TRP A 238 12.50 4.52 -0.14
N LEU A 239 13.35 5.54 -0.01
CA LEU A 239 13.95 6.27 -1.14
C LEU A 239 15.48 6.22 -1.09
N GLY A 240 16.11 6.19 -2.28
CA GLY A 240 17.43 5.61 -2.53
C GLY A 240 18.65 6.24 -1.83
N GLY A 241 19.65 5.40 -1.56
CA GLY A 241 21.00 5.81 -1.13
C GLY A 241 21.87 4.59 -0.78
N GLY A 242 23.05 4.47 -1.41
CA GLY A 242 23.95 3.31 -1.26
C GLY A 242 24.47 3.10 0.16
N ILE A 243 24.51 1.83 0.59
CA ILE A 243 24.99 1.44 1.93
C ILE A 243 26.51 1.18 1.86
N ASN A 244 27.27 2.03 2.57
CA ASN A 244 28.59 1.68 3.05
C ASN A 244 28.49 0.70 4.24
N SER A 245 29.41 -0.25 4.26
CA SER A 245 29.54 -1.35 5.22
C SER A 245 29.77 -0.84 6.64
N SER A 246 28.79 -1.01 7.55
CA SER A 246 28.99 -1.26 8.99
C SER A 246 27.69 -1.73 9.65
N THR A 247 27.83 -2.70 10.55
CA THR A 247 26.80 -3.50 11.21
C THR A 247 25.89 -2.66 12.12
N MET A 248 24.58 -2.62 11.86
CA MET A 248 23.57 -2.02 12.74
C MET A 248 22.81 -3.13 13.48
N LEU A 249 22.85 -3.12 14.83
CA LEU A 249 22.16 -4.09 15.70
C LEU A 249 20.73 -3.58 15.98
N MET A 250 19.73 -4.28 15.43
CA MET A 250 18.31 -3.95 15.60
C MET A 250 17.60 -5.04 16.43
N MET A 251 16.79 -4.65 17.42
CA MET A 251 16.05 -5.56 18.33
C MET A 251 14.53 -5.38 18.16
N GLN A 252 13.74 -6.47 18.14
CA GLN A 252 12.28 -6.39 18.07
C GLN A 252 11.64 -6.56 19.46
N GLU A 253 10.85 -5.59 19.92
CA GLU A 253 10.17 -5.64 21.22
C GLU A 253 8.97 -6.61 21.21
N PRO A 254 8.76 -7.48 22.24
CA PRO A 254 7.79 -8.59 22.16
C PRO A 254 6.33 -8.18 22.31
N SER A 255 6.06 -7.07 23.01
CA SER A 255 4.71 -6.54 23.25
C SER A 255 4.18 -5.73 22.06
N THR A 256 5.06 -5.00 21.36
CA THR A 256 4.68 -4.05 20.31
C THR A 256 5.08 -4.50 18.90
N GLY A 257 6.05 -5.41 18.77
CA GLY A 257 6.58 -5.84 17.48
C GLY A 257 7.44 -4.80 16.76
N ARG A 258 7.81 -3.69 17.42
CA ARG A 258 8.60 -2.60 16.84
C ARG A 258 10.10 -2.92 16.90
N TRP A 259 10.84 -2.55 15.86
CA TRP A 259 12.31 -2.69 15.83
C TRP A 259 12.95 -1.44 16.44
N ILE A 260 13.91 -1.65 17.34
CA ILE A 260 14.62 -0.62 18.10
C ILE A 260 16.10 -0.71 17.75
N ASP A 261 16.72 0.45 17.53
CA ASP A 261 18.16 0.59 17.26
C ASP A 261 18.97 0.51 18.55
N ILE A 262 20.08 -0.24 18.55
CA ILE A 262 21.06 -0.23 19.64
C ILE A 262 22.31 0.49 19.12
N LYS A 263 22.45 1.79 19.45
CA LYS A 263 23.71 2.51 19.22
C LYS A 263 24.72 2.12 20.30
N GLU A 264 25.94 1.80 19.89
CA GLU A 264 27.11 1.89 20.75
C GLU A 264 27.50 3.38 20.82
N ASP A 265 27.15 4.06 21.90
CA ASP A 265 27.76 5.36 22.18
C ASP A 265 29.22 5.11 22.56
N GLY A 266 30.11 5.68 21.75
CA GLY A 266 31.54 5.65 21.99
C GLY A 266 31.90 6.62 23.10
N ASP A 267 32.28 6.08 24.25
CA ASP A 267 33.25 6.69 25.14
C ASP A 267 34.24 5.60 25.61
N ASP A 268 35.51 5.85 25.32
CA ASP A 268 36.67 5.03 25.64
C ASP A 268 36.91 4.99 27.15
N GLU A 269 36.20 4.15 27.92
CA GLU A 269 36.68 3.76 29.26
C GLU A 269 36.04 2.52 29.91
N GLU A 270 35.67 1.45 29.19
CA GLU A 270 35.29 0.19 29.88
C GLU A 270 35.47 -1.11 29.07
N LYS A 271 36.66 -1.32 28.50
CA LYS A 271 37.02 -2.59 27.82
C LYS A 271 37.42 -3.74 28.76
N THR A 272 37.17 -3.65 30.07
CA THR A 272 37.58 -4.69 31.05
C THR A 272 36.44 -5.42 31.76
N THR A 273 35.19 -5.00 31.63
CA THR A 273 34.01 -5.61 32.30
C THR A 273 33.12 -6.43 31.35
N THR A 274 33.26 -6.31 30.03
CA THR A 274 32.41 -7.01 29.04
C THR A 274 32.74 -8.49 28.84
N THR A 275 33.93 -8.95 29.27
CA THR A 275 34.40 -10.34 29.09
C THR A 275 33.97 -11.28 30.23
N THR A 276 33.57 -10.75 31.39
CA THR A 276 33.45 -11.55 32.63
C THR A 276 32.14 -12.35 32.72
N THR A 277 31.02 -11.84 32.17
CA THR A 277 29.72 -12.55 32.17
C THR A 277 29.59 -13.61 31.08
N THR A 278 30.30 -13.47 29.95
CA THR A 278 30.28 -14.44 28.84
C THR A 278 31.00 -15.75 29.19
N THR A 279 31.90 -15.73 30.19
CA THR A 279 32.66 -16.90 30.66
C THR A 279 32.01 -17.67 31.81
N ALA A 280 30.82 -17.26 32.27
CA ALA A 280 30.15 -17.84 33.44
C ALA A 280 29.24 -19.04 33.12
N PHE A 281 28.82 -19.22 31.86
CA PHE A 281 27.85 -20.24 31.45
C PHE A 281 28.38 -21.11 30.29
N HIS A 282 27.99 -22.39 30.28
CA HIS A 282 28.20 -23.32 29.17
C HIS A 282 26.88 -23.56 28.42
N PHE A 283 26.95 -23.56 27.08
CA PHE A 283 25.81 -23.74 26.19
C PHE A 283 25.82 -25.12 25.55
N PHE A 284 24.65 -25.76 25.48
CA PHE A 284 24.50 -27.09 24.87
C PHE A 284 23.27 -27.12 23.96
N LEU A 285 23.43 -27.56 22.71
CA LEU A 285 22.32 -27.74 21.76
C LEU A 285 21.70 -29.13 21.97
N GLY A 286 20.37 -29.21 22.08
CA GLY A 286 19.68 -30.49 22.25
C GLY A 286 18.22 -30.47 21.79
N PRO A 287 17.54 -31.64 21.82
CA PRO A 287 16.11 -31.71 21.54
C PRO A 287 15.30 -31.06 22.68
N PRO A 288 14.04 -30.67 22.43
CA PRO A 288 13.16 -30.13 23.47
C PRO A 288 12.88 -31.18 24.55
N LEU A 289 12.58 -30.71 25.77
CA LEU A 289 12.11 -31.56 26.87
C LEU A 289 10.79 -32.24 26.46
N THR A 290 10.83 -33.54 26.22
CA THR A 290 9.64 -34.39 26.12
C THR A 290 9.44 -35.05 27.47
N GLY A 291 8.22 -35.04 28.03
CA GLY A 291 7.91 -35.55 29.38
C GLY A 291 8.11 -37.07 29.60
N SER A 292 8.92 -37.72 28.77
CA SER A 292 9.43 -39.08 28.93
C SER A 292 10.65 -39.07 29.84
N ALA A 293 10.76 -40.02 30.76
CA ALA A 293 11.91 -40.19 31.66
C ALA A 293 13.21 -40.67 30.96
N ALA A 294 13.37 -40.39 29.66
CA ALA A 294 14.51 -40.82 28.85
C ALA A 294 15.68 -39.82 28.94
N MET A 295 16.92 -40.33 28.92
CA MET A 295 18.13 -39.49 28.90
C MET A 295 18.18 -38.64 27.61
N THR A 296 18.43 -37.34 27.79
CA THR A 296 18.48 -36.34 26.70
C THR A 296 19.92 -36.11 26.27
N GLN A 297 20.23 -36.42 25.01
CA GLN A 297 21.55 -36.20 24.43
C GLN A 297 21.72 -34.75 23.98
N VAL A 298 22.81 -34.10 24.39
CA VAL A 298 23.13 -32.71 24.05
C VAL A 298 24.56 -32.55 23.52
N THR A 299 24.78 -31.55 22.67
CA THR A 299 26.08 -31.25 22.05
C THR A 299 26.62 -29.92 22.60
N ALA A 300 27.88 -29.88 23.05
CA ALA A 300 28.49 -28.65 23.55
C ALA A 300 28.74 -27.63 22.44
N VAL A 301 28.44 -26.36 22.73
CA VAL A 301 28.61 -25.21 21.82
C VAL A 301 29.37 -24.10 22.55
N ASP A 302 30.30 -23.43 21.86
CA ASP A 302 31.09 -22.37 22.46
C ASP A 302 30.29 -21.05 22.53
N PRO A 303 30.46 -20.21 23.57
CA PRO A 303 29.72 -18.95 23.71
C PRO A 303 29.88 -17.96 22.55
N GLY A 304 30.99 -18.05 21.80
CA GLY A 304 31.26 -17.20 20.63
C GLY A 304 30.78 -17.79 19.29
N ASP A 305 30.20 -18.99 19.29
CA ASP A 305 29.64 -19.57 18.07
C ASP A 305 28.33 -18.87 17.69
N THR A 306 28.05 -18.78 16.38
CA THR A 306 26.78 -18.25 15.84
C THR A 306 25.83 -19.38 15.44
N LEU A 307 24.52 -19.13 15.43
CA LEU A 307 23.54 -20.14 14.99
C LEU A 307 23.75 -20.58 13.54
N ARG A 308 24.32 -19.72 12.70
CA ARG A 308 24.72 -20.02 11.32
C ARG A 308 25.78 -21.13 11.24
N ASP A 309 26.69 -21.20 12.22
CA ASP A 309 27.78 -22.18 12.24
C ASP A 309 27.40 -23.47 12.97
N VAL A 310 26.41 -23.39 13.87
CA VAL A 310 26.03 -24.47 14.79
C VAL A 310 24.91 -25.36 14.24
N LEU A 311 23.94 -24.79 13.54
CA LEU A 311 22.75 -25.51 13.05
C LEU A 311 22.92 -26.33 11.75
N PRO A 312 23.84 -26.02 10.81
CA PRO A 312 23.99 -26.81 9.58
C PRO A 312 24.22 -28.30 9.86
N GLY A 313 23.45 -29.19 9.22
CA GLY A 313 23.53 -30.64 9.40
C GLY A 313 22.85 -31.20 10.64
N THR A 314 22.09 -30.37 11.38
CA THR A 314 21.32 -30.80 12.57
C THR A 314 19.82 -30.93 12.27
N LYS A 315 19.13 -31.80 13.03
CA LYS A 315 17.66 -31.90 13.02
C LYS A 315 17.09 -31.00 14.12
N VAL A 316 16.24 -30.06 13.73
CA VAL A 316 15.62 -29.09 14.65
C VAL A 316 14.11 -29.30 14.63
N ALA A 317 13.49 -29.59 15.78
CA ALA A 317 12.03 -29.61 15.85
C ALA A 317 11.52 -28.16 15.97
N GLU A 318 10.78 -27.64 15.01
CA GLU A 318 10.29 -26.23 14.89
C GLU A 318 11.36 -25.13 14.99
N PHE A 319 12.00 -24.98 16.15
CA PHE A 319 13.09 -24.04 16.45
C PHE A 319 14.15 -24.64 17.41
N PRO A 320 15.39 -24.11 17.46
CA PRO A 320 16.48 -24.65 18.29
C PRO A 320 16.22 -24.52 19.80
N THR A 321 16.67 -25.54 20.55
CA THR A 321 16.66 -25.54 22.03
C THR A 321 18.09 -25.60 22.57
N ILE A 322 18.45 -24.63 23.40
CA ILE A 322 19.78 -24.45 23.98
C ILE A 322 19.69 -24.54 25.50
N TYR A 323 20.40 -25.50 26.08
CA TYR A 323 20.55 -25.69 27.51
C TYR A 323 21.72 -24.85 28.02
N VAL A 324 21.52 -24.18 29.15
CA VAL A 324 22.50 -23.28 29.76
C VAL A 324 22.79 -23.74 31.18
N LEU A 325 24.06 -24.07 31.46
CA LEU A 325 24.54 -24.49 32.78
C LEU A 325 25.61 -23.52 33.29
N ARG A 326 25.72 -23.32 34.60
CA ARG A 326 26.81 -22.53 35.19
C ARG A 326 28.14 -23.27 35.10
N ARG A 327 29.24 -22.54 34.88
CA ARG A 327 30.59 -23.10 34.81
C ARG A 327 30.98 -23.73 36.17
N GLY A 328 31.19 -25.04 36.18
CA GLY A 328 31.46 -25.83 37.39
C GLY A 328 30.27 -26.62 37.95
N GLN A 329 29.07 -26.47 37.38
CA GLN A 329 27.88 -27.22 37.76
C GLN A 329 27.95 -28.69 37.29
N LYS A 330 27.49 -29.63 38.12
CA LYS A 330 27.43 -31.05 37.73
C LYS A 330 26.33 -31.27 36.70
N PHE A 331 26.61 -32.10 35.70
CA PHE A 331 25.64 -32.45 34.67
C PHE A 331 24.43 -33.19 35.30
N PRO A 332 23.18 -32.73 35.09
CA PRO A 332 22.00 -33.40 35.61
C PRO A 332 21.91 -34.86 35.12
N PRO A 333 21.39 -35.80 35.93
CA PRO A 333 21.38 -37.23 35.61
C PRO A 333 20.56 -37.60 34.36
N TRP A 334 19.69 -36.70 33.89
CA TRP A 334 18.87 -36.89 32.69
C TRP A 334 19.48 -36.25 31.43
N LEU A 335 20.63 -35.57 31.52
CA LEU A 335 21.34 -34.95 30.40
C LEU A 335 22.61 -35.76 30.11
N GLU A 336 22.93 -36.05 28.85
CA GLU A 336 24.16 -36.76 28.45
C GLU A 336 24.87 -36.04 27.30
N LEU A 337 26.19 -35.90 27.40
CA LEU A 337 27.01 -35.23 26.40
C LEU A 337 27.29 -36.17 25.22
N LYS A 338 26.79 -35.82 24.03
CA LYS A 338 27.13 -36.50 22.78
C LYS A 338 28.43 -35.89 22.20
N PRO A 339 29.43 -36.71 21.82
CA PRO A 339 30.58 -36.22 21.06
C PRO A 339 30.11 -35.64 19.72
N ARG A 340 30.56 -34.42 19.39
CA ARG A 340 30.30 -33.79 18.09
C ARG A 340 31.06 -34.58 17.02
N ASP A 341 30.36 -35.14 16.02
CA ASP A 341 30.99 -35.84 14.89
C ASP A 341 32.02 -34.89 14.22
N GLU A 342 33.30 -35.29 14.23
CA GLU A 342 34.45 -34.48 13.81
C GLU A 342 34.57 -34.33 12.27
N ALA A 343 33.51 -33.88 11.61
CA ALA A 343 33.50 -33.65 10.16
C ALA A 343 33.15 -32.21 9.77
N ALA A 344 33.55 -31.19 10.55
CA ALA A 344 33.54 -29.78 10.08
C ALA A 344 34.32 -28.82 10.99
N LYS A 345 35.59 -29.11 11.35
CA LYS A 345 36.53 -28.05 11.76
C LYS A 345 37.38 -27.65 10.56
N ARG A 346 37.07 -26.53 9.92
CA ARG A 346 38.06 -25.76 9.14
C ARG A 346 38.51 -24.58 10.02
N GLN A 347 39.44 -24.83 10.93
CA GLN A 347 40.27 -23.75 11.45
C GLN A 347 41.51 -23.61 10.57
N THR A 348 41.58 -22.44 9.92
CA THR A 348 42.77 -21.61 9.86
C THR A 348 43.88 -22.03 10.84
N LYS A 349 45.00 -22.56 10.31
CA LYS A 349 46.31 -22.31 10.94
C LYS A 349 47.45 -22.30 9.93
N ARG A 350 48.19 -21.21 10.05
CA ARG A 350 49.49 -20.88 9.47
C ARG A 350 50.45 -22.07 9.42
N LYS A 351 51.17 -22.18 8.30
CA LYS A 351 52.37 -23.01 8.10
C LYS A 351 53.39 -22.77 9.21
N ALA A 352 53.83 -23.85 9.85
CA ALA A 352 55.20 -24.02 10.33
C ALA A 352 55.67 -25.45 10.02
N VAL A 353 56.76 -25.50 9.25
CA VAL A 353 57.75 -26.53 8.89
C VAL A 353 57.71 -27.91 9.60
N GLY A 354 58.01 -28.96 8.80
CA GLY A 354 58.59 -30.25 9.23
C GLY A 354 57.74 -31.45 8.79
N GLY A 355 58.10 -32.17 7.73
CA GLY A 355 58.91 -33.40 7.80
C GLY A 355 58.02 -34.57 8.24
N GLY A 356 57.70 -35.59 7.46
CA GLY A 356 58.47 -36.37 6.49
C GLY A 356 57.96 -37.82 6.59
N GLY A 357 58.05 -38.59 5.50
CA GLY A 357 57.82 -40.05 5.49
C GLY A 357 56.34 -40.46 5.57
N GLY A 358 55.78 -41.24 4.67
CA GLY A 358 56.40 -42.26 3.84
C GLY A 358 55.49 -43.49 3.87
N GLY A 359 55.39 -44.19 2.74
CA GLY A 359 54.87 -45.54 2.63
C GLY A 359 53.40 -45.61 2.20
N ASP A 360 53.10 -45.81 0.91
CA ASP A 360 53.07 -47.12 0.24
C ASP A 360 52.18 -48.15 0.96
N GLU A 361 51.38 -48.97 0.31
CA GLU A 361 51.01 -49.16 -1.09
C GLU A 361 50.07 -50.38 -1.07
N ARG A 362 49.39 -50.62 -2.20
CA ARG A 362 48.85 -51.92 -2.65
C ARG A 362 47.53 -52.36 -2.02
N ARG A 363 46.62 -52.99 -2.75
CA ARG A 363 46.56 -53.46 -4.16
C ARG A 363 45.08 -53.80 -4.36
N ALA A 364 44.45 -53.33 -5.42
CA ALA A 364 44.44 -53.91 -6.76
C ALA A 364 43.67 -55.23 -6.90
N LYS A 365 42.68 -55.23 -7.77
CA LYS A 365 42.63 -55.92 -9.09
C LYS A 365 41.20 -55.75 -9.63
N ARG A 366 40.95 -55.15 -10.79
CA ARG A 366 41.36 -55.48 -12.17
C ARG A 366 40.72 -56.78 -12.65
N VAL A 367 39.91 -56.69 -13.71
CA VAL A 367 39.84 -57.52 -14.95
C VAL A 367 38.56 -57.07 -15.69
N THR A 368 38.60 -56.31 -16.80
CA THR A 368 38.81 -56.70 -18.25
C THR A 368 37.68 -57.58 -18.81
N PHE A 369 36.89 -57.06 -19.79
CA PHE A 369 36.97 -57.34 -21.25
C PHE A 369 35.78 -58.28 -21.61
N GLU A 370 35.05 -58.25 -22.74
CA GLU A 370 35.36 -58.01 -24.16
C GLU A 370 34.06 -58.14 -25.01
N GLN A 371 34.02 -57.53 -26.21
CA GLN A 371 33.34 -57.94 -27.49
C GLN A 371 31.81 -58.17 -27.56
N SER A 372 31.05 -58.02 -28.67
CA SER A 372 31.23 -57.80 -30.13
C SER A 372 29.81 -57.50 -30.72
N PHE A 373 29.57 -56.51 -31.59
CA PHE A 373 29.48 -56.53 -33.06
C PHE A 373 28.46 -57.50 -33.73
N ASP A 374 27.57 -56.90 -34.53
CA ASP A 374 26.90 -57.31 -35.81
C ASP A 374 25.92 -58.49 -35.88
N ASP A 375 24.94 -58.58 -36.80
CA ASP A 375 24.24 -57.71 -37.79
C ASP A 375 23.21 -58.61 -38.53
N ASP A 376 22.29 -58.00 -39.28
CA ASP A 376 21.37 -58.55 -40.30
C ASP A 376 20.17 -59.42 -39.85
N GLY A 377 18.92 -59.24 -40.30
CA GLY A 377 18.38 -58.45 -41.42
C GLY A 377 17.34 -59.30 -42.17
N CYS A 378 16.14 -58.76 -42.44
CA CYS A 378 15.35 -59.06 -43.66
C CYS A 378 14.15 -58.09 -43.82
N ASP A 379 14.18 -57.34 -44.93
CA ASP A 379 13.08 -56.72 -45.69
C ASP A 379 11.96 -57.74 -46.02
N GLY A 380 10.74 -57.42 -46.52
CA GLY A 380 10.13 -56.25 -47.14
C GLY A 380 8.86 -56.70 -47.92
N MET A 381 8.27 -55.78 -48.70
CA MET A 381 7.19 -55.93 -49.71
C MET A 381 5.73 -56.00 -49.21
N GLU A 382 4.70 -55.42 -49.84
CA GLU A 382 4.47 -54.41 -50.92
C GLU A 382 2.93 -54.29 -51.12
N GLU A 383 2.48 -53.53 -52.13
CA GLU A 383 1.12 -53.35 -52.73
C GLU A 383 0.31 -52.14 -52.23
N ASP A 384 0.27 -51.00 -52.96
CA ASP A 384 -0.51 -50.63 -54.19
C ASP A 384 -1.90 -50.07 -53.80
N VAL A 385 -2.26 -48.78 -53.98
CA VAL A 385 -2.48 -47.89 -55.16
C VAL A 385 -3.69 -48.29 -56.04
N VAL A 386 -4.46 -47.26 -56.46
CA VAL A 386 -5.61 -47.19 -57.40
C VAL A 386 -6.99 -47.29 -56.72
N GLU A 387 -7.69 -46.19 -56.41
CA GLU A 387 -8.48 -45.22 -57.25
C GLU A 387 -9.98 -45.58 -57.37
N GLU A 388 -10.77 -44.50 -57.55
CA GLU A 388 -12.16 -44.42 -58.05
C GLU A 388 -13.31 -44.88 -57.12
N GLU A 389 -14.48 -44.25 -57.07
CA GLU A 389 -15.00 -43.01 -57.65
C GLU A 389 -16.32 -42.65 -56.94
N ALA A 390 -16.81 -41.46 -57.28
CA ALA A 390 -17.97 -40.76 -56.74
C ALA A 390 -19.34 -41.41 -57.04
N GLY A 391 -20.35 -40.91 -56.32
CA GLY A 391 -21.76 -41.10 -56.62
C GLY A 391 -22.58 -39.96 -56.02
N GLU A 392 -22.79 -38.92 -56.83
CA GLU A 392 -23.60 -37.73 -56.60
C GLU A 392 -25.12 -38.01 -56.63
N GLY A 393 -25.87 -37.03 -56.11
CA GLY A 393 -27.28 -36.75 -56.39
C GLY A 393 -27.83 -35.77 -55.35
N GLN A 394 -27.77 -34.43 -55.56
CA GLN A 394 -28.71 -33.58 -56.32
C GLN A 394 -30.17 -33.71 -55.82
N ILE A 395 -31.00 -32.68 -55.57
CA ILE A 395 -30.98 -31.23 -55.86
C ILE A 395 -32.24 -30.61 -55.19
N GLU A 396 -32.14 -29.35 -54.73
CA GLU A 396 -33.12 -28.21 -54.76
C GLU A 396 -34.58 -28.40 -54.23
N ASP A 397 -35.34 -27.40 -53.80
CA ASP A 397 -35.19 -25.99 -53.39
C ASP A 397 -36.58 -25.55 -52.87
N GLY A 398 -36.63 -24.41 -52.19
CA GLY A 398 -37.82 -23.55 -52.09
C GLY A 398 -38.31 -23.34 -50.66
N GLU A 399 -37.90 -22.27 -49.95
CA GLU A 399 -38.42 -20.88 -50.02
C GLU A 399 -39.84 -20.80 -49.46
N MET A 400 -40.25 -19.89 -48.56
CA MET A 400 -39.93 -18.50 -48.18
C MET A 400 -40.61 -18.30 -46.79
N GLU A 401 -40.43 -17.30 -45.93
CA GLU A 401 -40.04 -15.88 -45.97
C GLU A 401 -39.96 -15.51 -44.45
N ASP A 402 -38.85 -14.99 -43.92
CA ASP A 402 -38.54 -13.54 -43.76
C ASP A 402 -39.04 -13.02 -42.39
N GLU A 403 -38.35 -12.20 -41.59
CA GLU A 403 -37.33 -11.15 -41.79
C GLU A 403 -36.71 -10.86 -40.39
N GLU A 404 -35.38 -10.87 -40.23
CA GLU A 404 -34.46 -9.71 -40.07
C GLU A 404 -34.09 -9.35 -38.60
N MET A 405 -32.82 -9.53 -38.18
CA MET A 405 -31.60 -8.68 -38.36
C MET A 405 -31.61 -7.44 -37.45
N GLU A 406 -30.53 -6.93 -36.83
CA GLU A 406 -29.06 -7.10 -36.88
C GLU A 406 -28.57 -6.47 -35.54
N GLU A 407 -27.66 -7.09 -34.76
CA GLU A 407 -26.20 -6.99 -34.85
C GLU A 407 -25.60 -5.61 -34.50
N ALA A 408 -24.70 -5.58 -33.49
CA ALA A 408 -23.46 -4.81 -33.52
C ALA A 408 -22.59 -5.16 -32.30
N ALA A 409 -21.63 -6.09 -32.48
CA ALA A 409 -20.48 -6.22 -31.60
C ALA A 409 -19.20 -6.06 -32.45
N GLN A 410 -18.45 -4.99 -32.19
CA GLN A 410 -17.22 -4.65 -32.89
C GLN A 410 -16.00 -5.29 -32.24
N HIS A 411 -15.28 -6.09 -33.03
CA HIS A 411 -13.87 -6.46 -32.87
C HIS A 411 -12.95 -5.25 -33.10
N PRO A 412 -11.69 -5.27 -32.61
CA PRO A 412 -10.57 -5.74 -33.47
C PRO A 412 -9.50 -6.54 -32.68
N SER A 413 -9.23 -7.78 -33.08
CA SER A 413 -8.08 -8.22 -33.91
C SER A 413 -6.73 -8.32 -33.19
N ILE A 414 -6.26 -9.55 -32.96
CA ILE A 414 -4.82 -9.88 -33.04
C ILE A 414 -4.65 -11.14 -33.89
N ILE A 415 -3.82 -10.97 -34.92
CA ILE A 415 -3.47 -11.90 -35.98
C ILE A 415 -2.42 -12.92 -35.49
N LEU A 416 -2.50 -14.10 -36.10
CA LEU A 416 -1.67 -15.29 -35.99
C LEU A 416 -0.18 -15.04 -36.28
N ASP A 417 0.70 -15.82 -35.65
CA ASP A 417 1.61 -16.65 -36.44
C ASP A 417 2.13 -17.88 -35.68
N SER A 418 2.15 -18.98 -36.42
CA SER A 418 2.68 -20.28 -36.09
C SER A 418 4.21 -20.25 -36.09
N GLU A 419 4.88 -20.88 -35.11
CA GLU A 419 5.89 -21.91 -35.39
C GLU A 419 6.54 -22.53 -34.14
N ARG A 420 6.80 -23.83 -34.29
CA ARG A 420 7.38 -24.83 -33.38
C ARG A 420 8.64 -24.33 -32.67
N HIS A 421 8.78 -24.54 -31.35
CA HIS A 421 10.10 -24.75 -30.72
C HIS A 421 10.00 -25.74 -29.54
N ALA A 422 10.91 -26.73 -29.57
CA ALA A 422 11.12 -27.82 -28.63
C ALA A 422 11.22 -27.38 -27.15
N PRO A 423 11.00 -28.29 -26.17
CA PRO A 423 11.14 -27.96 -24.76
C PRO A 423 12.57 -27.50 -24.46
N ARG A 424 12.72 -26.21 -24.15
CA ARG A 424 13.97 -25.65 -23.64
C ARG A 424 14.34 -26.40 -22.36
N ARG A 425 15.48 -27.09 -22.41
CA ARG A 425 16.25 -27.55 -21.25
C ARG A 425 16.26 -26.43 -20.20
N ALA A 426 15.91 -26.76 -18.96
CA ALA A 426 16.24 -25.92 -17.82
C ALA A 426 17.75 -25.76 -17.79
N ILE A 427 18.22 -24.60 -18.23
CA ILE A 427 19.59 -24.16 -18.04
C ILE A 427 19.74 -24.05 -16.53
N MET A 428 20.57 -24.92 -15.96
CA MET A 428 21.13 -24.72 -14.64
C MET A 428 21.75 -23.32 -14.67
N ASP A 429 21.27 -22.42 -13.81
CA ASP A 429 21.85 -21.10 -13.63
C ASP A 429 23.19 -21.27 -12.89
N ASP A 430 24.18 -21.74 -13.65
CA ASP A 430 25.59 -21.62 -13.28
C ASP A 430 25.90 -20.13 -13.30
N GLY A 431 26.05 -19.54 -12.11
CA GLY A 431 26.67 -18.23 -11.98
C GLY A 431 27.95 -18.19 -12.82
N PRO A 432 28.28 -17.04 -13.44
CA PRO A 432 29.24 -16.98 -14.53
C PRO A 432 30.56 -17.64 -14.11
N VAL A 433 30.93 -18.74 -14.78
CA VAL A 433 32.27 -19.34 -14.63
C VAL A 433 33.26 -18.23 -14.94
N PRO A 434 34.14 -17.84 -13.98
CA PRO A 434 35.05 -16.73 -14.18
C PRO A 434 35.88 -17.01 -15.44
N LYS A 435 35.80 -16.11 -16.42
CA LYS A 435 36.54 -16.25 -17.68
C LYS A 435 38.03 -16.30 -17.35
N LEU A 436 38.76 -17.21 -17.99
CA LEU A 436 40.20 -17.40 -17.72
C LEU A 436 41.01 -16.10 -17.88
N SER A 437 40.53 -15.20 -18.74
CA SER A 437 41.05 -13.85 -18.97
C SER A 437 40.96 -12.92 -17.75
N ASP A 438 40.02 -13.17 -16.83
CA ASP A 438 39.87 -12.39 -15.60
C ASP A 438 40.76 -12.92 -14.46
N LEU A 439 41.16 -14.19 -14.53
CA LEU A 439 42.00 -14.85 -13.51
C LEU A 439 43.50 -14.80 -13.83
N LEU A 440 43.89 -14.59 -15.09
CA LEU A 440 45.29 -14.58 -15.55
C LEU A 440 45.59 -13.29 -16.33
N ARG A 441 45.71 -12.16 -15.62
CA ARG A 441 45.98 -10.85 -16.24
C ARG A 441 47.47 -10.53 -16.37
N HIS A 442 48.32 -11.12 -15.52
CA HIS A 442 49.77 -10.90 -15.53
C HIS A 442 50.56 -12.21 -15.74
N PRO A 443 51.79 -12.17 -16.32
CA PRO A 443 52.59 -13.37 -16.57
C PRO A 443 52.91 -14.20 -15.32
N GLU A 444 53.00 -13.55 -14.15
CA GLU A 444 53.23 -14.19 -12.84
C GLU A 444 52.00 -14.97 -12.31
N ASP A 445 50.82 -14.76 -12.88
CA ASP A 445 49.61 -15.50 -12.49
C ASP A 445 49.60 -16.94 -13.04
N LEU A 446 50.47 -17.27 -14.00
CA LEU A 446 50.64 -18.64 -14.52
C LEU A 446 51.14 -19.60 -13.44
N ASP A 447 51.88 -19.11 -12.44
CA ASP A 447 52.36 -19.90 -11.30
C ASP A 447 51.22 -20.34 -10.36
N LYS A 448 50.05 -19.69 -10.45
CA LYS A 448 48.85 -20.01 -9.65
C LYS A 448 47.97 -21.09 -10.27
N ILE A 449 48.22 -21.47 -11.54
CA ILE A 449 47.44 -22.49 -12.28
C ILE A 449 47.43 -23.87 -11.58
N PRO A 450 48.54 -24.41 -11.04
CA PRO A 450 48.52 -25.70 -10.34
C PRO A 450 47.62 -25.68 -9.11
N ALA A 451 47.61 -24.56 -8.37
CA ALA A 451 46.76 -24.38 -7.20
C ALA A 451 45.28 -24.27 -7.61
N LEU A 452 44.97 -23.49 -8.65
CA LEU A 452 43.61 -23.40 -9.19
C LEU A 452 43.11 -24.74 -9.73
N LYS A 453 43.96 -25.52 -10.43
CA LYS A 453 43.61 -26.86 -10.91
C LYS A 453 43.32 -27.82 -9.76
N LEU A 454 44.07 -27.73 -8.66
CA LEU A 454 43.83 -28.52 -7.45
C LEU A 454 42.52 -28.11 -6.75
N GLU A 455 42.23 -26.81 -6.70
CA GLU A 455 40.96 -26.30 -6.17
C GLU A 455 39.76 -26.73 -7.00
N PHE A 456 39.84 -26.62 -8.33
CA PHE A 456 38.77 -27.07 -9.22
C PHE A 456 38.61 -28.60 -9.21
N SER A 457 39.70 -29.37 -9.11
CA SER A 457 39.63 -30.82 -8.95
C SER A 457 38.97 -31.21 -7.62
N ARG A 458 39.20 -30.45 -6.55
CA ARG A 458 38.57 -30.67 -5.25
C ARG A 458 37.09 -30.30 -5.26
N LYS A 459 36.74 -29.18 -5.90
CA LYS A 459 35.34 -28.77 -6.12
C LYS A 459 34.60 -29.80 -6.96
N LYS A 460 35.21 -30.29 -8.05
CA LYS A 460 34.66 -31.37 -8.86
C LYS A 460 34.46 -32.65 -8.05
N GLY A 461 35.44 -33.07 -7.25
CA GLY A 461 35.31 -34.27 -6.41
C GLY A 461 34.19 -34.15 -5.36
N ALA A 462 33.99 -32.96 -4.79
CA ALA A 462 32.88 -32.70 -3.87
C ALA A 462 31.52 -32.75 -4.59
N VAL A 463 31.42 -32.13 -5.78
CA VAL A 463 30.21 -32.16 -6.60
C VAL A 463 29.90 -33.57 -7.08
N ASP A 464 30.89 -34.34 -7.54
CA ASP A 464 30.71 -35.74 -7.97
C ASP A 464 30.26 -36.64 -6.80
N SER A 465 30.76 -36.40 -5.58
CA SER A 465 30.31 -37.12 -4.39
C SER A 465 28.87 -36.76 -4.03
N GLN A 466 28.51 -35.47 -4.08
CA GLN A 466 27.14 -35.00 -3.84
C GLN A 466 26.17 -35.53 -4.89
N LEU A 467 26.57 -35.55 -6.16
CA LEU A 467 25.78 -36.11 -7.25
C LEU A 467 25.58 -37.61 -7.08
N ARG A 468 26.61 -38.37 -6.65
CA ARG A 468 26.46 -39.81 -6.39
C ARG A 468 25.51 -40.10 -5.24
N THR A 469 25.62 -39.37 -4.13
CA THR A 469 24.72 -39.56 -2.99
C THR A 469 23.29 -39.13 -3.34
N GLY A 470 23.12 -37.98 -3.98
CA GLY A 470 21.81 -37.51 -4.43
C GLY A 470 21.17 -38.43 -5.47
N LEU A 471 21.96 -38.96 -6.42
CA LEU A 471 21.47 -39.92 -7.41
C LEU A 471 21.04 -41.23 -6.73
N ARG A 472 21.79 -41.68 -5.72
CA ARG A 472 21.45 -42.89 -4.95
C ARG A 472 20.18 -42.71 -4.14
N GLU A 473 20.02 -41.59 -3.45
CA GLU A 473 18.80 -41.28 -2.69
C GLU A 473 17.58 -41.14 -3.62
N GLN A 474 17.74 -40.52 -4.78
CA GLN A 474 16.68 -40.43 -5.78
C GLN A 474 16.32 -41.81 -6.35
N LEU A 475 17.32 -42.68 -6.60
CA LEU A 475 17.09 -44.06 -7.03
C LEU A 475 16.39 -44.90 -5.95
N ASP A 476 16.80 -44.78 -4.69
CA ASP A 476 16.18 -45.51 -3.58
C ASP A 476 14.74 -45.01 -3.32
N THR A 477 14.50 -43.70 -3.43
CA THR A 477 13.16 -43.10 -3.31
C THR A 477 12.26 -43.48 -4.47
N THR A 478 12.78 -43.48 -5.70
CA THR A 478 12.00 -43.90 -6.88
C THR A 478 11.75 -45.40 -6.87
N GLN A 479 12.70 -46.21 -6.41
CA GLN A 479 12.51 -47.66 -6.24
C GLN A 479 11.48 -47.96 -5.14
N ALA A 480 11.56 -47.31 -3.98
CA ALA A 480 10.57 -47.42 -2.90
C ALA A 480 9.19 -46.93 -3.35
N GLY A 481 9.15 -45.83 -4.10
CA GLY A 481 7.95 -45.29 -4.74
C GLY A 481 7.34 -46.28 -5.72
N MET A 482 8.14 -46.87 -6.61
CA MET A 482 7.69 -47.89 -7.57
C MET A 482 7.17 -49.16 -6.88
N THR A 483 7.81 -49.60 -5.79
CA THR A 483 7.29 -50.73 -5.01
C THR A 483 5.98 -50.38 -4.31
N GLY A 484 5.87 -49.20 -3.70
CA GLY A 484 4.63 -48.73 -3.07
C GLY A 484 3.49 -48.55 -4.06
N LEU A 485 3.78 -48.06 -5.26
CA LEU A 485 2.82 -47.94 -6.36
C LEU A 485 2.38 -49.31 -6.88
N GLY A 486 3.32 -50.23 -7.05
CA GLY A 486 3.03 -51.61 -7.43
C GLY A 486 2.14 -52.31 -6.42
N ASP A 487 2.38 -52.13 -5.12
CA ASP A 487 1.58 -52.76 -4.07
C ASP A 487 0.23 -52.07 -3.86
N GLY A 488 0.18 -50.74 -3.99
CA GLY A 488 -1.07 -49.98 -4.00
C GLY A 488 -1.97 -50.34 -5.18
N GLN A 489 -1.41 -50.46 -6.39
CA GLN A 489 -2.13 -50.91 -7.57
C GLN A 489 -2.65 -52.34 -7.41
N LYS A 490 -1.84 -53.27 -6.89
CA LYS A 490 -2.29 -54.63 -6.58
C LYS A 490 -3.43 -54.64 -5.58
N THR A 491 -3.35 -53.84 -4.51
CA THR A 491 -4.37 -53.79 -3.46
C THR A 491 -5.68 -53.20 -4.00
N VAL A 492 -5.61 -52.11 -4.77
CA VAL A 492 -6.80 -51.52 -5.42
C VAL A 492 -7.40 -52.46 -6.44
N GLN A 493 -6.58 -53.16 -7.22
CA GLN A 493 -7.06 -54.17 -8.15
C GLN A 493 -7.74 -55.32 -7.41
N LEU A 494 -7.18 -55.76 -6.29
CA LEU A 494 -7.76 -56.81 -5.45
C LEU A 494 -9.08 -56.35 -4.82
N ILE A 495 -9.18 -55.10 -4.33
CA ILE A 495 -10.44 -54.53 -3.83
C ILE A 495 -11.48 -54.42 -4.95
N LYS A 496 -11.07 -54.00 -6.14
CA LYS A 496 -11.96 -53.91 -7.31
C LYS A 496 -12.45 -55.29 -7.73
N ASP A 497 -11.55 -56.26 -7.79
CA ASP A 497 -11.88 -57.64 -8.15
C ASP A 497 -12.81 -58.24 -7.08
N GLU A 498 -12.58 -57.99 -5.79
CA GLU A 498 -13.50 -58.37 -4.71
C GLU A 498 -14.83 -57.62 -4.77
N MET A 499 -14.88 -56.34 -5.10
CA MET A 499 -16.13 -55.60 -5.31
C MET A 499 -16.93 -56.15 -6.49
N ILE A 500 -16.26 -56.46 -7.60
CA ILE A 500 -16.88 -57.10 -8.76
C ILE A 500 -17.34 -58.51 -8.37
N ASN A 501 -16.57 -59.24 -7.58
CA ASN A 501 -16.94 -60.57 -7.11
C ASN A 501 -18.12 -60.51 -6.15
N ILE A 502 -18.19 -59.51 -5.26
CA ILE A 502 -19.35 -59.26 -4.37
C ILE A 502 -20.57 -58.87 -5.21
N ASP A 503 -20.45 -57.96 -6.18
CA ASP A 503 -21.57 -57.56 -7.05
C ASP A 503 -22.05 -58.73 -7.91
N ARG A 504 -21.10 -59.50 -8.45
CA ARG A 504 -21.38 -60.74 -9.17
C ARG A 504 -22.08 -61.76 -8.26
N LEU A 505 -21.58 -62.00 -7.04
CA LEU A 505 -22.22 -62.89 -6.06
C LEU A 505 -23.60 -62.36 -5.62
N CYS A 506 -23.80 -61.03 -5.55
CA CYS A 506 -25.10 -60.42 -5.31
C CYS A 506 -26.06 -60.63 -6.48
N SER A 507 -25.61 -60.51 -7.73
CA SER A 507 -26.41 -60.81 -8.93
C SER A 507 -26.70 -62.31 -9.11
N GLU A 508 -25.73 -63.17 -8.81
CA GLU A 508 -25.86 -64.63 -8.84
C GLU A 508 -26.74 -65.15 -7.68
N SER A 509 -26.75 -64.47 -6.52
CA SER A 509 -27.66 -64.79 -5.41
C SER A 509 -29.08 -64.27 -5.63
N GLN A 510 -29.27 -63.16 -6.34
CA GLN A 510 -30.58 -62.68 -6.79
C GLN A 510 -31.29 -63.72 -7.69
N THR A 511 -30.53 -64.48 -8.49
CA THR A 511 -31.05 -65.56 -9.34
C THR A 511 -31.17 -66.91 -8.62
N MET A 512 -30.54 -67.07 -7.45
CA MET A 512 -30.57 -68.30 -6.65
C MET A 512 -31.79 -68.41 -5.71
N ILE A 513 -32.34 -67.28 -5.28
CA ILE A 513 -33.57 -67.22 -4.47
C ILE A 513 -34.78 -67.18 -5.41
N ARG A 514 -35.49 -68.31 -5.53
CA ARG A 514 -36.80 -68.34 -6.20
C ARG A 514 -37.71 -67.32 -5.48
N ASP A 515 -38.25 -66.37 -6.22
CA ASP A 515 -39.13 -65.29 -5.74
C ASP A 515 -38.48 -64.12 -4.96
N PHE A 516 -37.19 -63.84 -5.16
CA PHE A 516 -36.54 -62.63 -4.60
C PHE A 516 -37.26 -61.33 -4.97
N ALA A 517 -37.79 -61.24 -6.20
CA ALA A 517 -38.59 -60.10 -6.64
C ALA A 517 -39.84 -59.91 -5.76
N SER A 518 -40.52 -61.01 -5.40
CA SER A 518 -41.70 -61.01 -4.54
C SER A 518 -41.35 -60.63 -3.10
N ILE A 519 -40.22 -61.12 -2.56
CA ILE A 519 -39.75 -60.77 -1.21
C ILE A 519 -39.33 -59.30 -1.14
N ASN A 520 -38.65 -58.80 -2.18
CA ASN A 520 -38.29 -57.39 -2.28
C ASN A 520 -39.54 -56.51 -2.40
N LEU A 521 -40.55 -56.93 -3.18
CA LEU A 521 -41.83 -56.25 -3.28
C LEU A 521 -42.56 -56.22 -1.93
N VAL A 522 -42.56 -57.32 -1.17
CA VAL A 522 -43.15 -57.39 0.18
C VAL A 522 -42.37 -56.52 1.18
N SER A 523 -41.04 -56.50 1.12
CA SER A 523 -40.22 -55.63 1.97
C SER A 523 -40.39 -54.15 1.63
N GLN A 524 -40.54 -53.82 0.34
CA GLN A 524 -40.85 -52.47 -0.11
C GLN A 524 -42.25 -52.07 0.32
N ALA A 525 -43.24 -52.95 0.15
CA ALA A 525 -44.61 -52.73 0.62
C ALA A 525 -44.64 -52.49 2.13
N HIS A 526 -43.94 -53.29 2.95
CA HIS A 526 -43.89 -53.08 4.41
C HIS A 526 -43.20 -51.76 4.80
N ARG A 527 -42.14 -51.34 4.08
CA ARG A 527 -41.52 -50.02 4.30
C ARG A 527 -42.46 -48.88 3.91
N ASN A 528 -43.16 -49.02 2.79
CA ASN A 528 -44.13 -48.05 2.32
C ASN A 528 -45.32 -47.98 3.29
N PHE A 529 -45.84 -49.10 3.79
CA PHE A 529 -46.90 -49.11 4.81
C PHE A 529 -46.45 -48.45 6.11
N GLY A 530 -45.22 -48.72 6.57
CA GLY A 530 -44.68 -48.03 7.75
C GLY A 530 -44.54 -46.52 7.54
N ALA A 531 -44.13 -46.08 6.35
CA ALA A 531 -44.05 -44.66 6.00
C ALA A 531 -45.45 -44.00 5.91
N VAL A 532 -46.44 -44.70 5.36
CA VAL A 532 -47.83 -44.21 5.26
C VAL A 532 -48.50 -44.17 6.64
N GLU A 533 -48.25 -45.16 7.50
CA GLU A 533 -48.77 -45.17 8.88
C GLU A 533 -48.19 -43.99 9.68
N ALA A 534 -46.89 -43.74 9.54
CA ALA A 534 -46.23 -42.58 10.15
C ALA A 534 -46.82 -41.26 9.63
N MET A 535 -46.91 -41.09 8.30
CA MET A 535 -47.48 -39.88 7.70
C MET A 535 -48.94 -39.63 8.11
N ARG A 536 -49.77 -40.68 8.19
CA ARG A 536 -51.15 -40.56 8.68
C ARG A 536 -51.18 -40.07 10.14
N ARG A 537 -50.33 -40.64 11.00
CA ARG A 537 -50.24 -40.24 12.40
C ARG A 537 -49.78 -38.80 12.55
N ASP A 538 -48.84 -38.37 11.71
CA ASP A 538 -48.35 -37.00 11.67
C ASP A 538 -49.46 -36.02 11.27
N LEU A 539 -50.23 -36.31 10.21
CA LEU A 539 -51.38 -35.52 9.78
C LEU A 539 -52.51 -35.48 10.83
N GLU A 540 -52.78 -36.58 11.53
CA GLU A 540 -53.78 -36.60 12.61
C GLU A 540 -53.37 -35.74 13.81
N SER A 541 -52.07 -35.71 14.14
CA SER A 541 -51.53 -34.93 15.27
C SER A 541 -51.21 -33.47 14.93
N PHE A 542 -51.21 -33.10 13.65
CA PHE A 542 -50.73 -31.80 13.16
C PHE A 542 -51.49 -30.62 13.77
N SER A 543 -52.82 -30.64 13.71
CA SER A 543 -53.66 -29.55 14.22
C SER A 543 -53.48 -29.33 15.72
N ASP A 544 -53.38 -30.40 16.51
CA ASP A 544 -53.19 -30.31 17.96
C ASP A 544 -51.81 -29.74 18.31
N ARG A 545 -50.78 -30.15 17.58
CA ARG A 545 -49.41 -29.62 17.76
C ARG A 545 -49.31 -28.16 17.35
N LEU A 546 -49.99 -27.75 16.27
CA LEU A 546 -50.01 -26.36 15.83
C LEU A 546 -50.68 -25.44 16.88
N LEU A 547 -51.80 -25.88 17.47
CA LEU A 547 -52.47 -25.12 18.55
C LEU A 547 -51.56 -24.91 19.76
N VAL A 548 -50.73 -25.90 20.12
CA VAL A 548 -49.76 -25.76 21.21
C VAL A 548 -48.69 -24.71 20.88
N VAL A 549 -48.23 -24.65 19.62
CA VAL A 549 -47.28 -23.62 19.17
C VAL A 549 -47.92 -22.23 19.16
N GLU A 550 -49.15 -22.09 18.66
CA GLU A 550 -49.90 -20.82 18.68
C GLU A 550 -50.08 -20.29 20.12
N ASP A 551 -50.32 -21.17 21.10
CA ASP A 551 -50.43 -20.77 22.50
C ASP A 551 -49.07 -20.35 23.10
N MET A 552 -47.99 -21.06 22.76
CA MET A 552 -46.64 -20.69 23.18
C MET A 552 -46.19 -19.34 22.61
N LEU A 553 -46.53 -19.04 21.34
CA LEU A 553 -46.26 -17.74 20.71
C LEU A 553 -47.07 -16.61 21.33
N ARG A 554 -48.34 -16.87 21.69
CA ARG A 554 -49.18 -15.89 22.40
C ARG A 554 -48.60 -15.52 23.76
N GLN A 555 -48.06 -16.51 24.50
CA GLN A 555 -47.39 -16.27 25.77
C GLN A 555 -46.10 -15.45 25.60
N ASP A 556 -45.36 -15.65 24.51
CA ASP A 556 -44.16 -14.85 24.20
C ASP A 556 -44.54 -13.40 23.80
N ASP A 557 -45.72 -13.17 23.22
CA ASP A 557 -46.24 -11.82 22.94
C ASP A 557 -46.63 -11.04 24.20
N ASP A 558 -47.09 -11.74 25.24
CA ASP A 558 -47.40 -11.14 26.54
C ASP A 558 -46.12 -10.77 27.32
N ASP A 559 -45.02 -11.51 27.11
CA ASP A 559 -43.69 -11.27 27.71
C ASP A 559 -42.60 -11.03 26.65
N LYS A 560 -42.69 -9.87 25.98
CA LYS A 560 -41.75 -9.45 24.92
C LYS A 560 -40.32 -9.24 25.39
N GLU A 561 -40.10 -9.05 26.70
CA GLU A 561 -38.76 -8.81 27.24
C GLU A 561 -37.98 -10.10 27.46
N ASN A 562 -38.65 -11.18 27.87
CA ASN A 562 -37.96 -12.43 28.21
C ASN A 562 -38.29 -13.60 27.27
N MET A 563 -39.41 -13.63 26.54
CA MET A 563 -39.77 -14.63 25.50
C MET A 563 -39.27 -16.07 25.78
N PRO A 564 -39.76 -16.73 26.86
CA PRO A 564 -39.31 -18.06 27.30
C PRO A 564 -39.46 -19.17 26.24
N ASN A 565 -40.48 -19.09 25.39
CA ASN A 565 -40.88 -20.19 24.51
C ASN A 565 -40.22 -20.16 23.12
N LEU A 566 -39.34 -19.19 22.84
CA LEU A 566 -38.69 -19.03 21.53
C LEU A 566 -38.01 -20.31 21.00
N LEU A 567 -37.28 -21.03 21.86
CA LEU A 567 -36.60 -22.28 21.47
C LEU A 567 -37.58 -23.46 21.28
N PRO A 568 -38.51 -23.74 22.22
CA PRO A 568 -39.59 -24.70 22.00
C PRO A 568 -40.39 -24.45 20.71
N CYS A 569 -40.79 -23.20 20.46
CA CYS A 569 -41.52 -22.81 19.25
C CYS A 569 -40.71 -23.12 17.99
N HIS A 570 -39.42 -22.74 17.96
CA HIS A 570 -38.53 -23.02 16.83
C HIS A 570 -38.41 -24.52 16.53
N TYR A 571 -38.25 -25.34 17.57
CA TYR A 571 -38.09 -26.78 17.43
C TYR A 571 -39.35 -27.46 16.89
N GLU A 572 -40.51 -27.12 17.45
CA GLU A 572 -41.80 -27.68 17.01
C GLU A 572 -42.18 -27.18 15.61
N LEU A 573 -42.01 -25.89 15.31
CA LEU A 573 -42.21 -25.34 13.97
C LEU A 573 -41.30 -26.02 12.94
N THR A 574 -40.05 -26.31 13.29
CA THR A 574 -39.13 -27.01 12.40
C THR A 574 -39.60 -28.43 12.08
N GLN A 575 -40.16 -29.15 13.05
CA GLN A 575 -40.74 -30.47 12.80
C GLN A 575 -42.00 -30.39 11.93
N LEU A 576 -42.91 -29.45 12.22
CA LEU A 576 -44.13 -29.25 11.41
C LEU A 576 -43.79 -28.85 9.97
N ARG A 577 -42.75 -28.02 9.78
CA ARG A 577 -42.20 -27.68 8.46
C ARG A 577 -41.65 -28.90 7.73
N ASN A 578 -40.89 -29.78 8.40
CA ASN A 578 -40.38 -31.01 7.79
C ASN A 578 -41.52 -31.95 7.37
N MET A 579 -42.56 -32.07 8.19
CA MET A 579 -43.76 -32.87 7.88
C MET A 579 -44.48 -32.35 6.63
N ARG A 580 -44.66 -31.03 6.52
CA ARG A 580 -45.19 -30.39 5.31
C ARG A 580 -44.30 -30.71 4.11
N ASP A 581 -43.00 -30.46 4.20
CA ASP A 581 -42.06 -30.65 3.11
C ASP A 581 -41.97 -32.13 2.65
N ASP A 582 -42.15 -33.10 3.57
CA ASP A 582 -42.24 -34.53 3.26
C ASP A 582 -43.54 -34.88 2.54
N ALA A 583 -44.69 -34.32 2.97
CA ALA A 583 -45.98 -34.50 2.31
C ALA A 583 -45.99 -33.92 0.90
N THR A 584 -45.50 -32.68 0.74
CA THR A 584 -45.42 -32.01 -0.57
C THR A 584 -44.47 -32.74 -1.52
N GLU A 585 -43.34 -33.27 -1.04
CA GLU A 585 -42.42 -34.02 -1.89
C GLU A 585 -43.03 -35.35 -2.37
N GLN A 586 -43.78 -36.07 -1.51
CA GLN A 586 -44.44 -37.30 -1.93
C GLN A 586 -45.44 -37.06 -3.06
N VAL A 587 -46.17 -35.94 -3.02
CA VAL A 587 -47.06 -35.52 -4.12
C VAL A 587 -46.27 -35.12 -5.36
N GLN A 588 -45.18 -34.36 -5.22
CA GLN A 588 -44.33 -33.99 -6.36
C GLN A 588 -43.68 -35.21 -7.04
N ARG A 589 -43.32 -36.25 -6.28
CA ARG A 589 -42.77 -37.51 -6.82
C ARG A 589 -43.80 -38.34 -7.58
N LEU A 590 -45.09 -38.20 -7.24
CA LEU A 590 -46.18 -38.84 -7.99
C LEU A 590 -46.41 -38.15 -9.34
N GLY A 591 -45.92 -36.91 -9.53
CA GLY A 591 -45.87 -36.24 -10.83
C GLY A 591 -47.24 -36.16 -11.52
N GLU A 592 -47.31 -36.68 -12.75
CA GLU A 592 -48.53 -36.72 -13.58
C GLU A 592 -49.57 -37.76 -13.13
N GLU A 593 -49.23 -38.67 -12.21
CA GLU A 593 -50.15 -39.68 -11.65
C GLU A 593 -50.93 -39.17 -10.41
N ALA A 594 -50.60 -37.97 -9.92
CA ALA A 594 -51.29 -37.33 -8.80
C ALA A 594 -52.54 -36.57 -9.27
N ASP A 595 -53.62 -36.63 -8.48
CA ASP A 595 -54.80 -35.80 -8.71
C ASP A 595 -54.41 -34.30 -8.68
N PRO A 596 -54.75 -33.50 -9.71
CA PRO A 596 -54.35 -32.09 -9.79
C PRO A 596 -54.79 -31.23 -8.60
N GLY A 597 -55.85 -31.62 -7.90
CA GLY A 597 -56.37 -30.91 -6.72
C GLY A 597 -55.70 -31.28 -5.38
N LEU A 598 -54.92 -32.36 -5.32
CA LEU A 598 -54.34 -32.85 -4.05
C LEU A 598 -53.24 -31.91 -3.52
N ALA A 599 -52.43 -31.35 -4.41
CA ALA A 599 -51.41 -30.36 -4.05
C ALA A 599 -52.06 -29.11 -3.44
N THR A 600 -53.11 -28.57 -4.08
CA THR A 600 -53.86 -27.41 -3.58
C THR A 600 -54.55 -27.71 -2.25
N THR A 601 -55.11 -28.91 -2.08
CA THR A 601 -55.75 -29.30 -0.81
C THR A 601 -54.75 -29.42 0.34
N LEU A 602 -53.51 -29.87 0.07
CA LEU A 602 -52.44 -29.89 1.06
C LEU A 602 -51.93 -28.49 1.36
N ASP A 603 -51.77 -27.63 0.37
CA ASP A 603 -51.39 -26.23 0.58
C ASP A 603 -52.44 -25.49 1.43
N ASP A 604 -53.73 -25.70 1.17
CA ASP A 604 -54.83 -25.15 1.99
C ASP A 604 -54.80 -25.70 3.43
N TYR A 605 -54.49 -27.00 3.60
CA TYR A 605 -54.37 -27.62 4.92
C TYR A 605 -53.19 -27.07 5.73
N PHE A 606 -52.06 -26.81 5.07
CA PHE A 606 -50.85 -26.27 5.70
C PHE A 606 -50.83 -24.73 5.78
N GLY A 607 -51.78 -24.01 5.18
CA GLY A 607 -51.81 -22.54 5.18
C GLY A 607 -51.75 -21.91 6.58
N ARG A 608 -52.41 -22.52 7.59
CA ARG A 608 -52.33 -22.07 8.99
C ARG A 608 -50.92 -22.14 9.60
N LEU A 609 -50.11 -23.10 9.14
CA LEU A 609 -48.71 -23.20 9.58
C LEU A 609 -47.90 -22.04 9.01
N ASP A 610 -48.16 -21.61 7.77
CA ASP A 610 -47.45 -20.47 7.18
C ASP A 610 -47.76 -19.17 7.93
N GLU A 611 -49.01 -18.93 8.33
CA GLU A 611 -49.38 -17.80 9.21
C GLU A 611 -48.64 -17.85 10.56
N THR A 612 -48.53 -19.04 11.17
CA THR A 612 -47.83 -19.23 12.45
C THR A 612 -46.31 -19.05 12.29
N ILE A 613 -45.77 -19.41 11.11
CA ILE A 613 -44.38 -19.19 10.74
C ILE A 613 -44.09 -17.70 10.61
N ASP A 614 -44.96 -16.94 9.95
CA ASP A 614 -44.80 -15.50 9.79
C ASP A 614 -44.84 -14.78 11.15
N TRP A 615 -45.71 -15.22 12.06
CA TRP A 615 -45.75 -14.71 13.43
C TRP A 615 -44.43 -14.94 14.20
N PHE A 616 -43.85 -16.15 14.10
CA PHE A 616 -42.53 -16.43 14.67
C PHE A 616 -41.41 -15.63 13.99
N ASP A 617 -41.47 -15.43 12.67
CA ASP A 617 -40.49 -14.63 11.92
C ASP A 617 -40.54 -13.15 12.35
N GLU A 618 -41.72 -12.62 12.67
CA GLU A 618 -41.88 -11.26 13.22
C GLU A 618 -41.17 -11.11 14.57
N HIS A 619 -41.35 -12.08 15.47
CA HIS A 619 -40.63 -12.15 16.76
C HIS A 619 -39.11 -12.14 16.56
N VAL A 620 -38.60 -12.99 15.66
CA VAL A 620 -37.16 -13.04 15.34
C VAL A 620 -36.67 -11.71 14.73
N GLY A 621 -37.50 -11.06 13.91
CA GLY A 621 -37.20 -9.75 13.31
C GLY A 621 -37.09 -8.63 14.35
N ILE A 622 -38.05 -8.54 15.27
CA ILE A 622 -38.04 -7.56 16.37
C ILE A 622 -36.79 -7.75 17.26
N LEU A 623 -36.44 -9.01 17.56
CA LEU A 623 -35.22 -9.34 18.32
C LEU A 623 -33.94 -8.96 17.55
N ALA A 624 -33.90 -9.20 16.24
CA ALA A 624 -32.76 -8.85 15.41
C ALA A 624 -32.51 -7.34 15.37
N MET A 625 -33.57 -6.52 15.27
CA MET A 625 -33.46 -5.05 15.29
C MET A 625 -33.04 -4.50 16.66
N ASN A 626 -33.49 -5.12 17.75
CA ASN A 626 -33.24 -4.66 19.12
C ASN A 626 -32.06 -5.36 19.81
N LEU A 627 -31.20 -6.06 19.07
CA LEU A 627 -30.16 -6.89 19.68
C LEU A 627 -29.14 -6.07 20.51
N ILE A 628 -28.82 -4.85 20.06
CA ILE A 628 -27.88 -3.95 20.77
C ILE A 628 -28.52 -3.45 22.07
N SER A 629 -29.78 -3.04 22.05
CA SER A 629 -30.48 -2.57 23.26
C SER A 629 -30.64 -3.69 24.28
N LEU A 630 -30.89 -4.92 23.84
CA LEU A 630 -30.93 -6.11 24.71
C LEU A 630 -29.59 -6.40 25.40
N VAL A 631 -28.46 -6.19 24.70
CA VAL A 631 -27.11 -6.32 25.28
C VAL A 631 -26.83 -5.19 26.27
N VAL A 632 -27.23 -3.97 25.97
CA VAL A 632 -27.06 -2.81 26.86
C VAL A 632 -27.90 -2.97 28.14
N ASN A 633 -29.10 -3.55 28.03
CA ASN A 633 -29.98 -3.86 29.15
C ASN A 633 -29.59 -5.15 29.91
N GLU A 634 -28.43 -5.74 29.61
CA GLU A 634 -27.88 -6.96 30.23
C GLU A 634 -28.77 -8.23 30.11
N ASN A 635 -29.71 -8.26 29.16
CA ASN A 635 -30.57 -9.42 28.92
C ASN A 635 -29.88 -10.48 28.04
N ASN A 636 -28.82 -11.07 28.60
CA ASN A 636 -27.98 -12.04 27.92
C ASN A 636 -28.71 -13.35 27.58
N GLY A 637 -29.73 -13.72 28.35
CA GLY A 637 -30.47 -14.97 28.18
C GLY A 637 -31.30 -15.00 26.90
N LEU A 638 -31.92 -13.89 26.53
CA LEU A 638 -32.67 -13.75 25.28
C LEU A 638 -31.74 -13.74 24.06
N VAL A 639 -30.62 -13.02 24.14
CA VAL A 639 -29.59 -12.98 23.09
C VAL A 639 -29.02 -14.37 22.80
N VAL A 640 -28.74 -15.17 23.84
CA VAL A 640 -28.25 -16.55 23.67
C VAL A 640 -29.30 -17.44 23.00
N ARG A 641 -30.58 -17.33 23.37
CA ARG A 641 -31.66 -18.10 22.73
C ARG A 641 -31.79 -17.74 21.25
N PHE A 642 -31.81 -16.44 20.93
CA PHE A 642 -31.79 -15.96 19.54
C PHE A 642 -30.57 -16.51 18.78
N ALA A 643 -29.37 -16.42 19.36
CA ALA A 643 -28.15 -16.93 18.75
C ALA A 643 -28.21 -18.45 18.50
N VAL A 644 -28.82 -19.22 19.39
CA VAL A 644 -29.01 -20.68 19.22
C VAL A 644 -29.96 -20.98 18.06
N VAL A 645 -31.08 -20.25 17.94
CA VAL A 645 -32.02 -20.40 16.82
C VAL A 645 -31.30 -20.15 15.49
N MET A 646 -30.59 -19.02 15.40
CA MET A 646 -29.82 -18.64 14.21
C MET A 646 -28.68 -19.63 13.91
N ASP A 647 -28.02 -20.17 14.93
CA ASP A 647 -26.95 -21.16 14.78
C ASP A 647 -27.47 -22.50 14.26
N ALA A 648 -28.66 -22.91 14.72
CA ALA A 648 -29.35 -24.10 14.24
C ALA A 648 -29.77 -23.94 12.78
N GLU A 649 -30.35 -22.79 12.42
CA GLU A 649 -30.78 -22.52 11.04
C GLU A 649 -29.62 -22.37 10.06
N GLU A 650 -28.49 -21.81 10.48
CA GLU A 650 -27.30 -21.76 9.62
C GLU A 650 -26.75 -23.17 9.32
N ARG A 651 -26.82 -24.08 10.31
CA ARG A 651 -26.35 -25.47 10.14
C ARG A 651 -27.29 -26.27 9.24
N SER A 652 -28.61 -26.07 9.35
CA SER A 652 -29.58 -26.70 8.45
C SER A 652 -29.37 -26.19 7.03
N ASP A 653 -29.33 -24.88 6.80
CA ASP A 653 -29.14 -24.28 5.47
C ASP A 653 -27.84 -24.76 4.79
N ARG A 654 -26.73 -24.81 5.54
CA ARG A 654 -25.45 -25.30 5.01
C ARG A 654 -25.52 -26.79 4.62
N ARG A 655 -26.28 -27.60 5.37
CA ARG A 655 -26.51 -29.02 5.04
C ARG A 655 -27.34 -29.16 3.77
N VAL A 656 -28.40 -28.36 3.62
CA VAL A 656 -29.26 -28.36 2.43
C VAL A 656 -28.47 -27.98 1.18
N LEU A 657 -27.68 -26.90 1.24
CA LEU A 657 -26.84 -26.47 0.12
C LEU A 657 -25.83 -27.55 -0.30
N ALA A 658 -25.16 -28.18 0.67
CA ALA A 658 -24.21 -29.26 0.39
C ALA A 658 -24.90 -30.49 -0.22
N LEU A 659 -26.12 -30.81 0.21
CA LEU A 659 -26.94 -31.88 -0.39
C LEU A 659 -27.33 -31.53 -1.83
N GLN A 660 -27.81 -30.31 -2.08
CA GLN A 660 -28.20 -29.86 -3.42
C GLN A 660 -27.01 -29.86 -4.40
N GLU A 661 -25.84 -29.40 -3.96
CA GLU A 661 -24.60 -29.42 -4.77
C GLU A 661 -24.16 -30.85 -5.08
N ALA A 662 -24.17 -31.74 -4.08
CA ALA A 662 -23.85 -33.16 -4.27
C ALA A 662 -24.83 -33.89 -5.21
N LEU A 663 -26.12 -33.57 -5.13
CA LEU A 663 -27.16 -34.09 -6.02
C LEU A 663 -26.99 -33.59 -7.47
N ARG A 664 -26.52 -32.35 -7.65
CA ARG A 664 -26.26 -31.77 -8.97
C ARG A 664 -25.08 -32.43 -9.67
N ASP A 665 -24.02 -32.75 -8.92
CA ASP A 665 -22.79 -33.34 -9.47
C ASP A 665 -22.91 -34.85 -9.72
N HIS A 666 -23.79 -35.56 -9.00
CA HIS A 666 -23.93 -37.02 -9.09
C HIS A 666 -25.40 -37.50 -9.06
N GLN A 667 -26.16 -37.18 -10.11
CA GLN A 667 -27.57 -37.60 -10.26
C GLN A 667 -27.80 -39.11 -10.13
N ASP A 668 -26.89 -39.96 -10.64
CA ASP A 668 -27.04 -41.42 -10.58
C ASP A 668 -26.83 -42.02 -9.17
N MET A 669 -26.12 -41.32 -8.29
CA MET A 669 -25.89 -41.74 -6.90
C MET A 669 -27.06 -41.36 -6.00
N ALA A 670 -27.74 -40.24 -6.31
CA ALA A 670 -28.91 -39.75 -5.58
C ALA A 670 -30.04 -40.80 -5.49
N ALA A 671 -30.32 -41.49 -6.59
CA ALA A 671 -31.38 -42.50 -6.66
C ALA A 671 -31.11 -43.73 -5.77
N ARG A 672 -29.85 -43.98 -5.39
CA ARG A 672 -29.42 -45.17 -4.65
C ARG A 672 -29.33 -44.97 -3.13
N PHE A 673 -29.29 -43.72 -2.65
CA PHE A 673 -29.10 -43.40 -1.22
C PHE A 673 -30.24 -42.54 -0.63
N ARG A 674 -31.46 -43.09 -0.63
CA ARG A 674 -32.67 -42.45 -0.08
C ARG A 674 -32.67 -42.19 1.44
N GLY A 675 -31.73 -42.77 2.19
CA GLY A 675 -31.59 -42.53 3.63
C GLY A 675 -30.83 -41.25 3.99
N ILE A 676 -30.21 -40.58 3.01
CA ILE A 676 -29.41 -39.36 3.20
C ILE A 676 -30.26 -38.08 3.03
N THR A 677 -31.49 -38.21 2.51
CA THR A 677 -32.41 -37.10 2.20
C THR A 677 -33.40 -36.78 3.32
N ASP A 678 -33.20 -37.31 4.52
CA ASP A 678 -34.05 -37.05 5.69
C ASP A 678 -33.65 -35.74 6.37
N GLY A 679 -34.54 -34.74 6.38
CA GLY A 679 -34.28 -33.40 6.93
C GLY A 679 -34.82 -32.24 6.08
N PRO A 680 -34.51 -30.98 6.45
CA PRO A 680 -34.99 -29.79 5.74
C PRO A 680 -34.47 -29.77 4.29
N LYS A 681 -35.34 -29.40 3.34
CA LYS A 681 -35.06 -29.50 1.89
C LYS A 681 -34.93 -28.16 1.18
N LYS A 682 -35.43 -27.08 1.81
CA LYS A 682 -35.34 -25.70 1.34
C LYS A 682 -34.44 -24.86 2.26
N VAL A 683 -33.66 -23.97 1.66
CA VAL A 683 -32.84 -22.98 2.37
C VAL A 683 -33.75 -21.87 2.88
N ARG A 684 -33.66 -21.53 4.17
CA ARG A 684 -34.55 -20.57 4.84
C ARG A 684 -33.96 -19.17 4.90
N GLY A 685 -32.63 -19.03 4.98
CA GLY A 685 -31.94 -17.74 4.80
C GLY A 685 -32.03 -16.78 5.99
N TYR A 686 -32.33 -17.25 7.20
CA TYR A 686 -32.45 -16.40 8.40
C TYR A 686 -31.20 -15.55 8.67
N LYS A 687 -30.01 -16.08 8.37
CA LYS A 687 -28.75 -15.33 8.51
C LYS A 687 -28.68 -14.10 7.61
N GLN A 688 -29.22 -14.18 6.39
CA GLN A 688 -29.29 -13.03 5.47
C GLN A 688 -30.31 -12.01 5.96
N LYS A 689 -31.50 -12.47 6.37
CA LYS A 689 -32.52 -11.61 7.02
C LYS A 689 -31.96 -10.89 8.25
N PHE A 690 -31.12 -11.56 9.04
CA PHE A 690 -30.45 -10.96 10.21
C PHE A 690 -29.48 -9.83 9.84
N ILE A 691 -28.62 -10.05 8.82
CA ILE A 691 -27.71 -9.00 8.34
C ILE A 691 -28.49 -7.80 7.80
N GLU A 692 -29.60 -8.05 7.10
CA GLU A 692 -30.48 -7.01 6.60
C GLU A 692 -31.19 -6.24 7.71
N ALA A 693 -31.65 -6.91 8.77
CA ALA A 693 -32.23 -6.26 9.94
C ALA A 693 -31.24 -5.32 10.65
N ILE A 694 -29.96 -5.71 10.73
CA ILE A 694 -28.89 -4.84 11.24
C ILE A 694 -28.73 -3.60 10.35
N ARG A 695 -28.73 -3.80 9.02
CA ARG A 695 -28.62 -2.70 8.05
C ARG A 695 -29.75 -1.68 8.24
N ILE A 696 -31.00 -2.14 8.22
CA ILE A 696 -32.19 -1.27 8.37
C ILE A 696 -32.16 -0.50 9.70
N GLY A 697 -31.76 -1.17 10.80
CA GLY A 697 -31.64 -0.52 12.10
C GLY A 697 -30.60 0.60 12.13
N ALA A 698 -29.46 0.40 11.45
CA ALA A 698 -28.40 1.40 11.36
C ALA A 698 -28.75 2.54 10.37
N GLU A 699 -29.44 2.26 9.27
CA GLU A 699 -29.91 3.26 8.30
C GLU A 699 -30.87 4.28 8.94
N GLN A 700 -31.83 3.82 9.75
CA GLN A 700 -32.76 4.72 10.44
C GLN A 700 -32.05 5.70 11.38
N GLN A 701 -30.99 5.24 12.08
CA GLN A 701 -30.20 6.12 12.95
C GLN A 701 -29.28 7.06 12.16
N LEU A 702 -28.77 6.62 11.00
CA LEU A 702 -28.00 7.48 10.09
C LEU A 702 -28.87 8.57 9.45
N GLU A 703 -30.12 8.27 9.11
CA GLU A 703 -31.05 9.27 8.59
C GLU A 703 -31.36 10.36 9.63
N GLN A 704 -31.57 9.97 10.90
CA GLN A 704 -31.72 10.94 11.98
C GLN A 704 -30.44 11.80 12.17
N ALA A 705 -29.25 11.19 12.04
CA ALA A 705 -27.98 11.90 12.10
C ALA A 705 -27.76 12.83 10.88
N ARG A 706 -28.31 12.48 9.71
CA ARG A 706 -28.31 13.31 8.50
C ARG A 706 -29.00 14.64 8.78
N ASP A 707 -30.21 14.56 9.32
CA ASP A 707 -31.04 15.75 9.52
C ASP A 707 -30.42 16.69 10.57
N GLU A 708 -29.84 16.14 11.65
CA GLU A 708 -29.09 16.95 12.64
C GLU A 708 -27.84 17.61 12.05
N PHE A 709 -27.18 16.95 11.09
CA PHE A 709 -25.99 17.49 10.42
C PHE A 709 -26.33 18.56 9.36
N LEU A 710 -27.45 18.41 8.65
CA LEU A 710 -27.93 19.44 7.71
C LEU A 710 -28.35 20.72 8.45
N ASP A 711 -28.85 20.60 9.68
CA ASP A 711 -29.14 21.75 10.54
C ASP A 711 -27.86 22.48 11.03
N ASP A 712 -26.78 21.76 11.34
CA ASP A 712 -25.51 22.33 11.82
C ASP A 712 -24.29 21.54 11.33
N ALA A 713 -23.54 22.13 10.38
CA ALA A 713 -22.35 21.54 9.76
C ALA A 713 -21.27 21.12 10.77
N SER A 714 -21.15 21.81 11.92
CA SER A 714 -20.09 21.54 12.89
C SER A 714 -20.35 20.31 13.76
N ARG A 715 -21.54 19.68 13.66
CA ARG A 715 -22.00 18.64 14.59
C ARG A 715 -21.80 17.20 14.12
N LEU A 716 -21.19 16.96 12.97
CA LEU A 716 -21.01 15.60 12.43
C LEU A 716 -20.41 14.62 13.47
N ASP A 717 -19.38 15.04 14.20
CA ASP A 717 -18.74 14.17 15.21
C ASP A 717 -19.62 13.88 16.43
N LYS A 718 -20.51 14.82 16.79
CA LYS A 718 -21.46 14.66 17.90
C LYS A 718 -22.61 13.76 17.49
N ALA A 719 -23.17 14.00 16.30
CA ALA A 719 -24.23 13.18 15.72
C ALA A 719 -23.77 11.71 15.57
N MET A 720 -22.51 11.48 15.20
CA MET A 720 -21.94 10.13 15.03
C MET A 720 -21.48 9.43 16.32
N LYS A 721 -21.78 9.97 17.50
CA LYS A 721 -21.34 9.35 18.78
C LYS A 721 -21.99 7.99 19.04
N TRP A 722 -23.26 7.83 18.67
CA TRP A 722 -24.00 6.57 18.85
C TRP A 722 -23.33 5.42 18.10
N TYR A 723 -22.83 5.68 16.88
CA TYR A 723 -22.17 4.69 16.01
C TYR A 723 -21.01 3.97 16.72
N TYR A 724 -20.13 4.73 17.38
CA TYR A 724 -18.98 4.16 18.09
C TYR A 724 -19.39 3.45 19.39
N ASN A 725 -20.46 3.92 20.05
CA ASN A 725 -20.97 3.28 21.26
C ASN A 725 -21.57 1.91 20.94
N ASP A 726 -22.33 1.80 19.85
CA ASP A 726 -22.93 0.56 19.36
C ASP A 726 -21.86 -0.48 19.02
N LEU A 727 -20.84 -0.09 18.24
CA LEU A 727 -19.73 -0.98 17.91
C LEU A 727 -18.98 -1.45 19.16
N ASN A 728 -18.82 -0.57 20.16
CA ASN A 728 -18.21 -0.93 21.43
C ASN A 728 -19.09 -1.88 22.26
N ALA A 729 -20.41 -1.67 22.27
CA ALA A 729 -21.39 -2.55 22.92
C ALA A 729 -21.37 -3.96 22.29
N VAL A 730 -21.31 -4.04 20.96
CA VAL A 730 -21.17 -5.32 20.24
C VAL A 730 -19.85 -6.01 20.58
N LYS A 731 -18.74 -5.25 20.58
CA LYS A 731 -17.41 -5.81 20.87
C LYS A 731 -17.32 -6.39 22.29
N MET A 732 -17.78 -5.65 23.30
CA MET A 732 -17.63 -6.04 24.70
C MET A 732 -18.74 -6.99 25.17
N GLY A 733 -19.99 -6.74 24.77
CA GLY A 733 -21.17 -7.44 25.27
C GLY A 733 -21.61 -8.63 24.40
N MET A 734 -21.61 -8.50 23.07
CA MET A 734 -22.15 -9.52 22.16
C MET A 734 -21.19 -10.69 21.93
N THR A 735 -19.88 -10.40 21.81
CA THR A 735 -18.84 -11.40 21.51
C THR A 735 -18.87 -12.67 22.37
N PRO A 736 -19.09 -12.62 23.70
CA PRO A 736 -19.19 -13.84 24.52
C PRO A 736 -20.51 -14.61 24.36
N LEU A 737 -21.58 -13.97 23.89
CA LEU A 737 -22.93 -14.55 23.82
C LEU A 737 -23.20 -15.34 22.54
N VAL A 738 -22.39 -15.11 21.50
CA VAL A 738 -22.56 -15.65 20.15
C VAL A 738 -21.43 -16.62 19.76
N PRO A 739 -21.66 -17.55 18.82
CA PRO A 739 -20.62 -18.45 18.33
C PRO A 739 -19.45 -17.69 17.69
N ARG A 740 -18.21 -18.04 18.08
CA ARG A 740 -16.98 -17.39 17.56
C ARG A 740 -16.87 -17.42 16.02
N ARG A 741 -17.43 -18.44 15.38
CA ARG A 741 -17.41 -18.61 13.91
C ARG A 741 -18.12 -17.48 13.15
N TRP A 742 -19.02 -16.74 13.80
CA TRP A 742 -19.71 -15.62 13.16
C TRP A 742 -18.87 -14.37 13.07
N ASN A 743 -17.79 -14.25 13.87
CA ASN A 743 -16.97 -13.04 13.95
C ASN A 743 -17.85 -11.78 14.04
N VAL A 744 -18.80 -11.77 14.97
CA VAL A 744 -19.89 -10.78 15.01
C VAL A 744 -19.38 -9.32 15.03
N THR A 745 -18.29 -9.04 15.74
CA THR A 745 -17.69 -7.70 15.72
C THR A 745 -17.26 -7.28 14.31
N LYS A 746 -16.68 -8.21 13.53
CA LYS A 746 -16.28 -7.93 12.15
C LYS A 746 -17.49 -7.74 11.25
N THR A 747 -18.51 -8.60 11.35
CA THR A 747 -19.72 -8.44 10.51
C THR A 747 -20.46 -7.13 10.78
N TYR A 748 -20.56 -6.71 12.04
CA TYR A 748 -21.15 -5.41 12.37
C TYR A 748 -20.30 -4.27 11.82
N VAL A 749 -18.97 -4.33 11.98
CA VAL A 749 -18.07 -3.30 11.42
C VAL A 749 -18.17 -3.23 9.91
N ASP A 750 -18.18 -4.36 9.20
CA ASP A 750 -18.26 -4.38 7.73
C ASP A 750 -19.59 -3.74 7.24
N VAL A 751 -20.72 -4.04 7.90
CA VAL A 751 -22.04 -3.44 7.57
C VAL A 751 -22.08 -1.95 7.92
N TYR A 752 -21.69 -1.59 9.15
CA TYR A 752 -21.69 -0.20 9.61
C TYR A 752 -20.72 0.68 8.80
N HIS A 753 -19.61 0.11 8.35
CA HIS A 753 -18.63 0.82 7.54
C HIS A 753 -19.14 1.05 6.11
N GLY A 754 -19.76 0.03 5.49
CA GLY A 754 -20.43 0.21 4.20
C GLY A 754 -21.53 1.27 4.24
N LEU A 755 -22.35 1.28 5.31
CA LEU A 755 -23.38 2.30 5.49
C LEU A 755 -22.81 3.70 5.72
N MET A 756 -21.72 3.82 6.50
CA MET A 756 -21.03 5.11 6.69
C MET A 756 -20.48 5.65 5.37
N HIS A 757 -19.91 4.76 4.55
CA HIS A 757 -19.44 5.09 3.22
C HIS A 757 -20.59 5.63 2.36
N ASP A 758 -21.67 4.86 2.23
CA ASP A 758 -22.82 5.23 1.39
C ASP A 758 -23.47 6.54 1.90
N PHE A 759 -23.49 6.75 3.22
CA PHE A 759 -23.97 7.98 3.85
C PHE A 759 -23.14 9.22 3.48
N LEU A 760 -21.81 9.17 3.64
CA LEU A 760 -20.95 10.32 3.33
C LEU A 760 -20.88 10.58 1.83
N VAL A 761 -20.80 9.52 1.03
CA VAL A 761 -20.82 9.61 -0.45
C VAL A 761 -22.14 10.19 -0.94
N GLY A 762 -23.28 9.71 -0.41
CA GLY A 762 -24.59 10.25 -0.73
C GLY A 762 -24.67 11.76 -0.45
N MET A 763 -24.23 12.22 0.73
CA MET A 763 -24.22 13.65 1.04
C MET A 763 -23.30 14.49 0.14
N MET A 764 -22.20 13.92 -0.36
CA MET A 764 -21.31 14.62 -1.28
C MET A 764 -21.92 14.77 -2.67
N ASP A 765 -22.65 13.75 -3.13
CA ASP A 765 -23.28 13.73 -4.45
C ASP A 765 -24.62 14.51 -4.44
N ASP A 766 -25.27 14.61 -3.27
CA ASP A 766 -26.41 15.47 -3.02
C ASP A 766 -25.95 16.95 -3.02
N GLY A 767 -26.18 17.64 -4.14
CA GLY A 767 -25.81 19.06 -4.35
C GLY A 767 -26.49 20.07 -3.42
N GLU A 768 -27.16 19.62 -2.37
CA GLU A 768 -27.73 20.43 -1.29
C GLU A 768 -26.71 20.75 -0.18
N THR A 769 -25.54 20.11 -0.20
CA THR A 769 -24.48 20.39 0.78
C THR A 769 -23.81 21.75 0.56
N SER A 770 -23.93 22.64 1.54
CA SER A 770 -23.13 23.88 1.59
C SER A 770 -21.64 23.56 1.69
N SER A 771 -20.80 24.44 1.13
CA SER A 771 -19.34 24.36 1.18
C SER A 771 -18.75 24.09 2.58
N ALA A 772 -19.42 24.54 3.64
CA ALA A 772 -19.05 24.24 5.03
C ALA A 772 -19.25 22.75 5.40
N HIS A 773 -20.35 22.13 4.98
CA HIS A 773 -20.59 20.69 5.18
C HIS A 773 -19.57 19.85 4.42
N THR A 774 -19.23 20.26 3.19
CA THR A 774 -18.22 19.58 2.36
C THR A 774 -16.84 19.58 3.04
N LEU A 775 -16.45 20.68 3.69
CA LEU A 775 -15.19 20.75 4.42
C LEU A 775 -15.19 19.87 5.67
N GLU A 776 -16.27 19.86 6.43
CA GLU A 776 -16.40 19.02 7.63
C GLU A 776 -16.38 17.52 7.28
N ILE A 777 -17.09 17.12 6.21
CA ILE A 777 -17.04 15.77 5.65
C ILE A 777 -15.60 15.43 5.24
N ALA A 778 -14.89 16.34 4.59
CA ALA A 778 -13.50 16.10 4.18
C ALA A 778 -12.51 16.03 5.37
N SER A 779 -12.84 16.55 6.56
CA SER A 779 -12.02 16.40 7.78
C SER A 779 -12.36 15.13 8.58
N PHE A 780 -13.49 14.51 8.29
CA PHE A 780 -14.05 13.40 9.06
C PHE A 780 -13.24 12.09 8.97
N PRO A 781 -12.67 11.69 7.81
CA PRO A 781 -11.94 10.42 7.70
C PRO A 781 -10.79 10.27 8.69
N GLU A 782 -10.00 11.34 8.90
CA GLU A 782 -8.90 11.32 9.87
C GLU A 782 -9.41 11.02 11.29
N LYS A 783 -10.50 11.69 11.69
CA LYS A 783 -11.16 11.47 12.98
C LYS A 783 -11.75 10.05 13.08
N TYR A 784 -12.38 9.58 12.01
CA TYR A 784 -13.01 8.26 11.90
C TYR A 784 -11.98 7.13 12.06
N TYR A 785 -10.91 7.12 11.25
CA TYR A 785 -9.91 6.06 11.31
C TYR A 785 -9.15 6.07 12.65
N LYS A 786 -8.93 7.25 13.26
CA LYS A 786 -8.34 7.35 14.60
C LYS A 786 -9.24 6.72 15.68
N LYS A 787 -10.56 6.88 15.57
CA LYS A 787 -11.53 6.23 16.48
C LYS A 787 -11.66 4.72 16.20
N MET A 788 -11.67 4.29 14.93
CA MET A 788 -11.69 2.88 14.54
C MET A 788 -10.42 2.13 14.96
N ALA A 789 -9.25 2.79 14.89
CA ALA A 789 -7.99 2.26 15.40
C ALA A 789 -8.04 1.98 16.91
N LYS A 790 -8.69 2.86 17.70
CA LYS A 790 -8.92 2.63 19.14
C LYS A 790 -9.84 1.43 19.38
N LEU A 791 -10.80 1.18 18.49
CA LEU A 791 -11.66 -0.01 18.52
C LEU A 791 -10.92 -1.28 18.07
N GLY A 792 -9.67 -1.18 17.59
CA GLY A 792 -8.80 -2.32 17.27
C GLY A 792 -8.81 -2.74 15.81
N PHE A 793 -9.39 -1.93 14.92
CA PHE A 793 -9.42 -2.18 13.47
C PHE A 793 -8.37 -1.32 12.78
N ARG A 794 -7.61 -1.92 11.85
CA ARG A 794 -6.65 -1.19 11.03
C ARG A 794 -7.33 -0.62 9.79
N PRO A 795 -6.81 0.48 9.20
CA PRO A 795 -7.35 1.02 7.95
C PRO A 795 -7.37 -0.01 6.81
N GLU A 796 -6.43 -0.97 6.80
CA GLU A 796 -6.36 -2.04 5.78
C GLU A 796 -7.53 -3.02 5.83
N ASP A 797 -8.19 -3.16 6.99
CA ASP A 797 -9.33 -4.07 7.18
C ASP A 797 -10.67 -3.41 6.81
N LEU A 798 -10.67 -2.09 6.55
CA LEU A 798 -11.83 -1.25 6.28
C LEU A 798 -11.87 -0.90 4.79
N THR A 799 -12.60 -1.70 4.02
CA THR A 799 -12.80 -1.50 2.59
C THR A 799 -14.30 -1.52 2.28
N PRO A 800 -14.85 -0.57 1.50
CA PRO A 800 -14.20 0.54 0.75
C PRO A 800 -13.75 1.72 1.63
N HIS A 801 -12.89 2.61 1.11
CA HIS A 801 -12.48 3.80 1.88
C HIS A 801 -13.69 4.68 2.17
N VAL A 802 -13.85 5.22 3.39
CA VAL A 802 -15.07 5.92 3.84
C VAL A 802 -15.61 6.98 2.84
N ILE A 803 -14.72 7.71 2.15
CA ILE A 803 -15.10 8.65 1.08
C ILE A 803 -14.34 8.46 -0.24
N ASP A 804 -13.87 7.24 -0.54
CA ASP A 804 -13.18 6.91 -1.81
C ASP A 804 -11.92 7.76 -2.12
N ASN A 805 -11.21 8.26 -1.11
CA ASN A 805 -10.08 9.18 -1.26
C ASN A 805 -10.41 10.49 -2.01
N ARG A 806 -11.70 10.90 -2.07
CA ARG A 806 -12.14 12.16 -2.66
C ARG A 806 -11.83 13.40 -1.82
N GLU A 807 -11.08 13.27 -0.72
CA GLU A 807 -10.66 14.38 0.15
C GLU A 807 -10.00 15.51 -0.65
N ALA A 808 -9.02 15.16 -1.49
CA ALA A 808 -8.29 16.12 -2.32
C ALA A 808 -9.20 16.80 -3.36
N GLU A 809 -10.18 16.08 -3.90
CA GLU A 809 -11.14 16.62 -4.86
C GLU A 809 -12.08 17.64 -4.19
N LEU A 810 -12.59 17.32 -3.00
CA LEU A 810 -13.43 18.22 -2.20
C LEU A 810 -12.67 19.50 -1.81
N VAL A 811 -11.43 19.35 -1.37
CA VAL A 811 -10.53 20.47 -1.03
C VAL A 811 -10.24 21.32 -2.26
N ASP A 812 -9.95 20.69 -3.40
CA ASP A 812 -9.73 21.41 -4.67
C ASP A 812 -11.00 22.15 -5.14
N GLY A 813 -12.19 21.54 -4.99
CA GLY A 813 -13.47 22.17 -5.26
C GLY A 813 -13.69 23.43 -4.43
N PHE A 814 -13.42 23.37 -3.13
CA PHE A 814 -13.51 24.52 -2.24
C PHE A 814 -12.47 25.60 -2.57
N ARG A 815 -11.21 25.21 -2.80
CA ARG A 815 -10.15 26.12 -3.22
C ARG A 815 -10.51 26.85 -4.52
N LYS A 816 -11.01 26.12 -5.53
CA LYS A 816 -11.44 26.69 -6.80
C LYS A 816 -12.58 27.70 -6.63
N LEU A 817 -13.48 27.48 -5.67
CA LEU A 817 -14.54 28.42 -5.35
C LEU A 817 -13.98 29.75 -4.82
N ILE A 818 -13.04 29.71 -3.87
CA ILE A 818 -12.36 30.92 -3.35
C ILE A 818 -11.58 31.61 -4.48
N VAL A 819 -10.82 30.87 -5.28
CA VAL A 819 -10.05 31.42 -6.40
C VAL A 819 -10.98 32.07 -7.43
N LYS A 820 -12.14 31.48 -7.73
CA LYS A 820 -13.15 32.08 -8.61
C LYS A 820 -13.65 33.41 -8.07
N PHE A 821 -13.95 33.49 -6.78
CA PHE A 821 -14.35 34.76 -6.15
C PHE A 821 -13.22 35.80 -6.20
N LEU A 822 -11.98 35.38 -5.94
CA LEU A 822 -10.80 36.24 -6.05
C LEU A 822 -10.65 36.81 -7.47
N ASP A 823 -10.81 35.97 -8.51
CA ASP A 823 -10.73 36.36 -9.91
C ASP A 823 -11.82 37.39 -10.26
N GLU A 824 -13.08 37.12 -9.89
CA GLU A 824 -14.19 38.03 -10.12
C GLU A 824 -14.00 39.40 -9.44
N TRP A 825 -13.33 39.44 -8.28
CA TRP A 825 -13.04 40.69 -7.58
C TRP A 825 -11.86 41.44 -8.20
N ILE A 826 -10.76 40.77 -8.51
CA ILE A 826 -9.58 41.40 -9.14
C ILE A 826 -9.93 41.92 -10.53
N ASP A 827 -10.70 41.18 -11.32
CA ASP A 827 -11.15 41.63 -12.64
C ASP A 827 -12.09 42.83 -12.54
N ARG A 828 -12.96 42.88 -11.53
CA ARG A 828 -13.81 44.06 -11.26
C ARG A 828 -12.98 45.29 -10.88
N ILE A 829 -11.96 45.12 -10.04
CA ILE A 829 -11.04 46.20 -9.66
C ILE A 829 -10.24 46.67 -10.89
N LEU A 830 -9.65 45.76 -11.66
CA LEU A 830 -8.92 46.09 -12.89
C LEU A 830 -9.80 46.79 -13.92
N ALA A 831 -11.05 46.37 -14.09
CA ALA A 831 -12.00 47.02 -14.99
C ALA A 831 -12.38 48.43 -14.52
N GLN A 832 -12.44 48.65 -13.20
CA GLN A 832 -12.65 49.98 -12.63
C GLN A 832 -11.41 50.85 -12.86
N GLU A 833 -10.21 50.35 -12.54
CA GLU A 833 -8.93 51.06 -12.74
C GLU A 833 -8.72 51.48 -14.21
N LYS A 834 -9.07 50.61 -15.17
CA LYS A 834 -9.04 50.95 -16.61
C LYS A 834 -10.00 52.08 -16.98
N ARG A 835 -11.21 52.08 -16.39
CA ARG A 835 -12.19 53.15 -16.63
C ARG A 835 -11.71 54.47 -16.01
N ASP A 836 -11.20 54.41 -14.78
CA ASP A 836 -10.66 55.58 -14.08
C ASP A 836 -9.48 56.20 -14.86
N LEU A 837 -8.59 55.37 -15.41
CA LEU A 837 -7.49 55.85 -16.25
C LEU A 837 -7.99 56.45 -17.58
N ALA A 838 -9.03 55.89 -18.20
CA ALA A 838 -9.58 56.44 -19.44
C ALA A 838 -10.29 57.79 -19.22
N GLU A 839 -10.91 58.00 -18.06
CA GLU A 839 -11.69 59.19 -17.70
C GLU A 839 -10.85 60.29 -17.00
N ARG A 840 -9.52 60.13 -16.98
CA ARG A 840 -8.51 60.94 -16.28
C ARG A 840 -8.56 62.47 -16.48
N GLY A 841 -9.19 62.96 -17.56
CA GLY A 841 -9.29 64.39 -17.88
C GLY A 841 -10.58 65.08 -17.42
N THR A 842 -11.43 64.41 -16.64
CA THR A 842 -12.71 64.96 -16.17
C THR A 842 -12.65 65.31 -14.68
N ALA A 843 -13.27 66.43 -14.27
CA ALA A 843 -13.29 66.88 -12.87
C ALA A 843 -13.96 65.87 -11.90
N GLU A 844 -14.79 64.97 -12.42
CA GLU A 844 -15.42 63.87 -11.67
C GLU A 844 -14.62 62.54 -11.76
N GLY A 845 -13.66 62.43 -12.69
CA GLY A 845 -12.84 61.24 -12.97
C GLY A 845 -11.41 61.27 -12.41
N SER A 846 -11.03 62.34 -11.68
CA SER A 846 -9.78 62.37 -10.90
C SER A 846 -9.86 61.38 -9.73
N ASN A 847 -9.57 60.11 -10.00
CA ASN A 847 -9.50 59.08 -8.96
C ASN A 847 -8.16 59.05 -8.19
N LEU A 848 -7.40 60.14 -8.30
CA LEU A 848 -6.19 60.39 -7.53
C LEU A 848 -6.56 61.13 -6.24
N ASP A 849 -6.05 60.63 -5.11
CA ASP A 849 -6.17 61.25 -3.80
C ASP A 849 -4.78 61.60 -3.26
N GLN A 850 -4.71 62.49 -2.28
CA GLN A 850 -3.48 62.74 -1.52
C GLN A 850 -3.55 62.02 -0.18
N ASP A 851 -2.52 61.25 0.14
CA ASP A 851 -2.37 60.61 1.44
C ASP A 851 -2.12 61.66 2.54
N GLU A 852 -2.10 61.23 3.81
CA GLU A 852 -1.79 62.09 4.99
C GLU A 852 -0.45 62.84 4.85
N TYR A 853 0.48 62.28 4.06
CA TYR A 853 1.81 62.84 3.76
C TYR A 853 1.85 63.68 2.47
N GLY A 854 0.71 63.87 1.80
CA GLY A 854 0.61 64.63 0.54
C GLY A 854 0.91 63.83 -0.73
N TYR A 855 1.26 62.54 -0.61
CA TYR A 855 1.60 61.70 -1.76
C TYR A 855 0.36 61.34 -2.60
N PHE A 856 0.50 61.36 -3.93
CA PHE A 856 -0.57 60.88 -4.80
C PHE A 856 -0.79 59.38 -4.68
N ARG A 857 -2.05 58.95 -4.57
CA ARG A 857 -2.52 57.56 -4.41
C ARG A 857 -3.71 57.26 -5.29
N THR A 858 -3.83 56.01 -5.75
CA THR A 858 -5.09 55.52 -6.34
C THR A 858 -6.04 55.02 -5.25
N LYS A 859 -7.35 55.27 -5.40
CA LYS A 859 -8.34 54.85 -4.40
C LYS A 859 -8.56 53.32 -4.33
N ASN A 860 -8.21 52.60 -5.40
CA ASN A 860 -8.49 51.16 -5.53
C ASN A 860 -7.44 50.28 -4.83
N LEU A 861 -6.26 50.80 -4.50
CA LEU A 861 -5.17 50.04 -3.85
C LEU A 861 -5.57 49.52 -2.46
N VAL A 862 -6.18 50.38 -1.64
CA VAL A 862 -6.61 50.00 -0.27
C VAL A 862 -7.69 48.92 -0.32
N ALA A 863 -8.62 49.03 -1.27
CA ALA A 863 -9.71 48.07 -1.45
C ALA A 863 -9.17 46.68 -1.84
N LEU A 864 -8.16 46.61 -2.72
CA LEU A 864 -7.50 45.37 -3.11
C LEU A 864 -6.88 44.65 -1.90
N TRP A 865 -6.05 45.33 -1.13
CA TRP A 865 -5.37 44.73 0.02
C TRP A 865 -6.31 44.41 1.19
N ARG A 866 -7.42 45.14 1.33
CA ARG A 866 -8.49 44.76 2.26
C ARG A 866 -9.16 43.45 1.82
N MET A 867 -9.53 43.34 0.55
CA MET A 867 -10.15 42.14 0.00
C MET A 867 -9.24 40.91 0.11
N LEU A 868 -7.95 41.02 -0.22
CA LEU A 868 -6.99 39.91 -0.06
C LEU A 868 -6.92 39.42 1.39
N ARG A 869 -6.92 40.35 2.36
CA ARG A 869 -6.92 40.01 3.78
C ARG A 869 -8.20 39.28 4.22
N GLU A 870 -9.36 39.68 3.72
CA GLU A 870 -10.64 39.02 4.01
C GLU A 870 -10.69 37.60 3.41
N GLN A 871 -10.12 37.39 2.21
CA GLN A 871 -10.05 36.07 1.59
C GLN A 871 -9.07 35.12 2.31
N VAL A 872 -7.96 35.65 2.84
CA VAL A 872 -7.07 34.86 3.71
C VAL A 872 -7.79 34.45 4.99
N ASP A 873 -8.60 35.33 5.60
CA ASP A 873 -9.41 34.97 6.78
C ASP A 873 -10.46 33.90 6.46
N ALA A 874 -11.13 34.02 5.31
CA ALA A 874 -12.09 33.03 4.85
C ALA A 874 -11.45 31.66 4.63
N ALA A 875 -10.23 31.62 4.08
CA ALA A 875 -9.46 30.39 3.94
C ALA A 875 -8.99 29.85 5.31
N ALA A 876 -8.54 30.72 6.22
CA ALA A 876 -8.06 30.33 7.55
C ALA A 876 -9.17 29.72 8.43
N ASN A 877 -10.43 30.18 8.26
CA ASN A 877 -11.60 29.58 8.91
C ASN A 877 -11.84 28.10 8.54
N SER A 878 -11.19 27.58 7.49
CA SER A 878 -11.26 26.15 7.14
C SER A 878 -10.41 25.25 8.03
N GLU A 879 -9.58 25.83 8.93
CA GLU A 879 -8.63 25.14 9.83
C GLU A 879 -7.62 24.22 9.12
N ARG A 880 -7.50 24.37 7.80
CA ARG A 880 -6.67 23.52 6.94
C ARG A 880 -5.60 24.33 6.21
N ALA A 881 -4.34 24.00 6.49
CA ALA A 881 -3.19 24.71 5.95
C ALA A 881 -3.07 24.58 4.42
N ASP A 882 -3.40 23.42 3.85
CA ASP A 882 -3.35 23.14 2.41
C ASP A 882 -4.32 24.02 1.59
N VAL A 883 -5.49 24.34 2.14
CA VAL A 883 -6.44 25.28 1.54
C VAL A 883 -5.87 26.70 1.53
N VAL A 884 -5.34 27.16 2.67
CA VAL A 884 -4.78 28.51 2.81
C VAL A 884 -3.56 28.68 1.89
N GLU A 885 -2.65 27.72 1.90
CA GLU A 885 -1.46 27.69 1.03
C GLU A 885 -1.86 27.79 -0.45
N GLY A 886 -2.82 26.97 -0.90
CA GLY A 886 -3.30 27.00 -2.27
C GLY A 886 -3.99 28.31 -2.68
N VAL A 887 -4.70 28.96 -1.75
CA VAL A 887 -5.32 30.28 -1.99
C VAL A 887 -4.25 31.38 -2.05
N VAL A 888 -3.26 31.36 -1.16
CA VAL A 888 -2.16 32.34 -1.14
C VAL A 888 -1.30 32.25 -2.42
N ASP A 889 -1.00 31.04 -2.89
CA ASP A 889 -0.33 30.83 -4.18
C ASP A 889 -1.11 31.45 -5.35
N ALA A 890 -2.44 31.27 -5.36
CA ALA A 890 -3.29 31.91 -6.36
C ALA A 890 -3.24 33.44 -6.23
N MET A 891 -3.22 33.99 -5.01
CA MET A 891 -3.08 35.44 -4.78
C MET A 891 -1.76 35.97 -5.35
N PHE A 892 -0.63 35.32 -5.10
CA PHE A 892 0.67 35.75 -5.64
C PHE A 892 0.67 35.78 -7.18
N LEU A 893 0.13 34.74 -7.82
CA LEU A 893 -0.01 34.69 -9.27
C LEU A 893 -0.85 35.86 -9.81
N ARG A 894 -1.95 36.21 -9.13
CA ARG A 894 -2.80 37.34 -9.55
C ARG A 894 -2.17 38.70 -9.29
N LEU A 895 -1.42 38.87 -8.20
CA LEU A 895 -0.67 40.10 -7.93
C LEU A 895 0.39 40.35 -9.01
N ARG A 896 1.14 39.32 -9.43
CA ARG A 896 2.07 39.40 -10.57
C ARG A 896 1.35 39.73 -11.87
N GLY A 897 0.24 39.05 -12.15
CA GLY A 897 -0.60 39.32 -13.33
C GLY A 897 -1.10 40.77 -13.36
N ARG A 898 -1.48 41.31 -12.20
CA ARG A 898 -1.90 42.71 -12.05
C ARG A 898 -0.75 43.69 -12.31
N GLN A 899 0.45 43.46 -11.77
CA GLN A 899 1.62 44.32 -12.04
C GLN A 899 1.89 44.43 -13.55
N GLN A 900 1.88 43.31 -14.27
CA GLN A 900 2.07 43.28 -15.72
C GLN A 900 0.92 43.97 -16.48
N ALA A 901 -0.32 43.80 -16.02
CA ALA A 901 -1.48 44.47 -16.61
C ALA A 901 -1.39 46.00 -16.47
N TRP A 902 -0.92 46.50 -15.32
CA TRP A 902 -0.68 47.92 -15.09
C TRP A 902 0.42 48.48 -15.98
N GLN A 903 1.55 47.78 -16.07
CA GLN A 903 2.66 48.20 -16.93
C GLN A 903 2.21 48.33 -18.39
N ARG A 904 1.51 47.33 -18.92
CA ARG A 904 0.98 47.35 -20.30
C ARG A 904 -0.02 48.48 -20.51
N MET A 905 -0.95 48.67 -19.57
CA MET A 905 -1.97 49.72 -19.66
C MET A 905 -1.33 51.12 -19.73
N LEU A 906 -0.36 51.39 -18.86
CA LEU A 906 0.36 52.67 -18.84
C LEU A 906 1.28 52.83 -20.06
N GLU A 907 1.84 51.74 -20.57
CA GLU A 907 2.68 51.76 -21.77
C GLU A 907 1.86 52.12 -23.01
N ASP A 908 0.68 51.52 -23.18
CA ASP A 908 -0.27 51.81 -24.26
C ASP A 908 -0.70 53.28 -24.23
N GLU A 909 -1.00 53.82 -23.03
CA GLU A 909 -1.40 55.22 -22.89
C GLU A 909 -0.23 56.20 -23.10
N ALA A 910 0.97 55.87 -22.61
CA ALA A 910 2.15 56.71 -22.81
C ALA A 910 2.62 56.72 -24.27
N THR A 911 2.49 55.60 -24.99
CA THR A 911 2.76 55.53 -26.43
C THR A 911 1.74 56.35 -27.21
N ALA A 912 0.44 56.20 -26.91
CA ALA A 912 -0.62 57.01 -27.51
C ALA A 912 -0.41 58.53 -27.26
N ALA A 913 0.00 58.92 -26.05
CA ALA A 913 0.31 60.31 -25.71
C ALA A 913 1.48 60.87 -26.52
N CYS A 914 2.55 60.08 -26.71
CA CYS A 914 3.68 60.46 -27.55
C CYS A 914 3.29 60.64 -29.03
N GLU A 915 2.45 59.76 -29.57
CA GLU A 915 1.93 59.86 -30.93
C GLU A 915 1.03 61.09 -31.10
N ALA A 916 0.13 61.34 -30.14
CA ALA A 916 -0.74 62.50 -30.11
C ALA A 916 0.06 63.81 -30.06
N ALA A 917 1.10 63.88 -29.21
CA ALA A 917 1.99 65.04 -29.14
C ALA A 917 2.77 65.25 -30.45
N ALA A 918 3.21 64.18 -31.11
CA ALA A 918 3.86 64.27 -32.41
C ALA A 918 2.91 64.78 -33.51
N ALA A 919 1.64 64.36 -33.49
CA ALA A 919 0.61 64.84 -34.41
C ALA A 919 0.20 66.30 -34.13
N ALA A 920 0.07 66.69 -32.86
CA ALA A 920 -0.29 68.05 -32.44
C ALA A 920 0.82 69.08 -32.75
N ALA A 921 2.08 68.66 -32.78
CA ALA A 921 3.19 69.50 -33.26
C ALA A 921 3.00 69.94 -34.73
N ALA A 922 2.25 69.16 -35.54
CA ALA A 922 1.93 69.45 -36.93
C ALA A 922 0.58 70.16 -37.15
N ALA A 923 -0.23 70.40 -36.10
CA ALA A 923 -1.61 70.92 -36.19
C ALA A 923 -1.80 72.32 -35.55
N THR A 924 -3.02 72.86 -35.72
CA THR A 924 -3.49 74.21 -35.30
C THR A 924 -3.50 74.39 -33.76
N PRO A 925 -3.35 75.62 -33.21
CA PRO A 925 -3.10 75.85 -31.77
C PRO A 925 -4.13 75.24 -30.79
N GLY A 926 -5.42 75.24 -31.12
CA GLY A 926 -6.47 74.72 -30.22
C GLY A 926 -6.46 73.21 -30.00
N ALA A 927 -5.75 72.44 -30.84
CA ALA A 927 -5.55 71.01 -30.63
C ALA A 927 -4.40 70.72 -29.65
N ARG A 928 -3.57 71.72 -29.31
CA ARG A 928 -2.46 71.55 -28.37
C ARG A 928 -2.94 71.62 -26.92
N ASP A 929 -3.87 72.51 -26.60
CA ASP A 929 -4.34 72.70 -25.22
C ASP A 929 -5.05 71.45 -24.66
N ALA A 930 -5.87 70.77 -25.47
CA ALA A 930 -6.51 69.50 -25.08
C ALA A 930 -5.53 68.32 -24.95
N VAL A 931 -4.40 68.35 -25.68
CA VAL A 931 -3.34 67.35 -25.57
C VAL A 931 -2.47 67.60 -24.35
N VAL A 932 -2.26 68.87 -23.96
CA VAL A 932 -1.51 69.26 -22.76
C VAL A 932 -2.27 68.87 -21.48
N ASP A 933 -3.59 69.09 -21.42
CA ASP A 933 -4.39 68.75 -20.24
C ASP A 933 -4.47 67.22 -20.00
N GLY A 934 -4.62 66.44 -21.08
CA GLY A 934 -4.57 64.97 -21.02
C GLY A 934 -3.17 64.40 -20.72
N PHE A 935 -2.12 65.18 -20.94
CA PHE A 935 -0.73 64.81 -20.67
C PHE A 935 -0.35 65.00 -19.21
N GLN A 936 -0.73 66.14 -18.61
CA GLN A 936 -0.55 66.41 -17.18
C GLN A 936 -1.27 65.35 -16.33
N ALA A 937 -2.50 64.99 -16.70
CA ALA A 937 -3.23 63.93 -16.01
C ALA A 937 -2.48 62.59 -16.08
N LEU A 938 -1.95 62.19 -17.24
CA LEU A 938 -1.18 60.95 -17.38
C LEU A 938 0.10 60.96 -16.51
N GLN A 939 0.77 62.11 -16.42
CA GLN A 939 1.93 62.33 -15.57
C GLN A 939 1.59 62.12 -14.08
N ASP A 940 0.48 62.68 -13.62
CA ASP A 940 0.02 62.51 -12.24
C ASP A 940 -0.35 61.05 -11.94
N TRP A 941 -0.93 60.33 -12.92
CA TRP A 941 -1.21 58.89 -12.80
C TRP A 941 0.06 58.03 -12.75
N LEU A 942 1.11 58.37 -13.50
CA LEU A 942 2.41 57.69 -13.43
C LEU A 942 3.05 57.86 -12.05
N VAL A 943 2.98 59.07 -11.49
CA VAL A 943 3.48 59.38 -10.15
C VAL A 943 2.67 58.65 -9.07
N ALA A 944 1.33 58.69 -9.16
CA ALA A 944 0.47 57.98 -8.22
C ALA A 944 0.72 56.46 -8.25
N THR A 945 0.88 55.88 -9.44
CA THR A 945 1.17 54.45 -9.58
C THR A 945 2.55 54.11 -9.02
N ALA A 946 3.56 54.96 -9.25
CA ALA A 946 4.90 54.77 -8.70
C ALA A 946 4.90 54.80 -7.16
N ASN A 947 4.20 55.78 -6.58
CA ASN A 947 4.00 55.87 -5.13
C ASN A 947 3.30 54.62 -4.60
N ASP A 948 2.22 54.17 -5.25
CA ASP A 948 1.43 53.00 -4.85
C ASP A 948 2.26 51.72 -4.81
N GLN A 949 3.18 51.55 -5.77
CA GLN A 949 4.08 50.40 -5.76
C GLN A 949 5.07 50.48 -4.58
N ILE A 950 5.59 51.67 -4.27
CA ILE A 950 6.47 51.86 -3.10
C ILE A 950 5.71 51.61 -1.81
N ALA A 951 4.46 52.05 -1.65
CA ALA A 951 3.67 51.73 -0.45
C ALA A 951 3.43 50.23 -0.23
N CYS A 952 3.50 49.42 -1.30
CA CYS A 952 3.44 47.97 -1.14
C CYS A 952 4.69 47.40 -0.48
N VAL A 953 5.84 48.07 -0.61
CA VAL A 953 7.17 47.59 -0.21
C VAL A 953 7.76 48.35 0.99
N ASP A 954 7.35 49.59 1.20
CA ASP A 954 7.94 50.50 2.17
C ASP A 954 7.54 50.12 3.60
N ASP A 955 8.51 49.55 4.32
CA ASP A 955 8.42 49.22 5.73
C ASP A 955 9.02 50.38 6.54
N ASN A 956 8.15 51.24 7.08
CA ASN A 956 8.58 52.35 7.90
C ASN A 956 8.79 51.87 9.35
N GLU A 957 10.00 51.37 9.61
CA GLU A 957 10.39 50.82 10.93
C GLU A 957 10.25 51.85 12.06
N ASP A 958 10.45 53.14 11.78
CA ASP A 958 10.41 54.23 12.75
C ASP A 958 8.97 54.55 13.24
N GLU A 959 7.97 54.36 12.38
CA GLU A 959 6.54 54.57 12.69
C GLU A 959 5.81 53.27 13.05
N GLY A 960 6.50 52.12 13.01
CA GLY A 960 5.91 50.80 13.22
C GLY A 960 4.87 50.41 12.17
N ARG A 961 4.92 51.04 10.98
CA ARG A 961 4.00 50.80 9.86
C ARG A 961 4.67 49.91 8.84
N LEU A 962 4.15 48.69 8.71
CA LEU A 962 4.57 47.77 7.66
C LEU A 962 3.91 48.13 6.33
N GLY A 963 4.66 47.94 5.24
CA GLY A 963 4.15 47.97 3.87
C GLY A 963 3.07 46.90 3.68
N TYR A 964 2.26 47.06 2.63
CA TYR A 964 1.14 46.13 2.40
C TYR A 964 1.59 44.68 2.22
N LEU A 965 2.73 44.46 1.55
CA LEU A 965 3.27 43.12 1.30
C LEU A 965 3.82 42.47 2.58
N SER A 966 4.56 43.22 3.40
CA SER A 966 5.08 42.76 4.68
C SER A 966 3.96 42.50 5.69
N SER A 967 2.94 43.35 5.73
CA SER A 967 1.71 43.11 6.51
C SER A 967 0.95 41.87 6.06
N PHE A 968 0.86 41.63 4.74
CA PHE A 968 0.26 40.43 4.18
C PHE A 968 1.03 39.17 4.56
N ARG A 969 2.37 39.19 4.44
CA ARG A 969 3.26 38.10 4.87
C ARG A 969 3.03 37.74 6.34
N GLN A 970 3.01 38.72 7.24
CA GLN A 970 2.81 38.48 8.67
C GLN A 970 1.46 37.80 8.96
N LYS A 971 0.42 38.15 8.20
CA LYS A 971 -0.90 37.52 8.36
C LYS A 971 -0.88 36.06 7.90
N VAL A 972 -0.27 35.81 6.74
CA VAL A 972 -0.12 34.46 6.17
C VAL A 972 0.71 33.56 7.09
N GLU A 973 1.74 34.10 7.74
CA GLU A 973 2.61 33.37 8.68
C GLU A 973 1.84 32.66 9.80
N SER A 974 0.74 33.26 10.28
CA SER A 974 -0.08 32.68 11.36
C SER A 974 -0.92 31.46 10.96
N SER A 975 -1.15 31.27 9.66
CA SER A 975 -2.17 30.34 9.13
C SER A 975 -1.58 29.24 8.25
N VAL A 976 -0.26 29.18 8.12
CA VAL A 976 0.44 28.36 7.12
C VAL A 976 1.58 27.55 7.75
N THR A 977 1.92 26.42 7.12
CA THR A 977 2.97 25.52 7.59
C THR A 977 4.36 26.15 7.44
N ALA A 978 5.27 25.90 8.39
CA ALA A 978 6.65 26.40 8.35
C ALA A 978 7.40 26.05 7.05
N GLY A 979 7.18 24.86 6.49
CA GLY A 979 7.82 24.44 5.23
C GLY A 979 7.35 25.20 3.99
N TYR A 980 6.12 25.73 3.99
CA TYR A 980 5.63 26.58 2.89
C TYR A 980 6.15 28.01 3.00
N LEU A 981 6.46 28.50 4.22
CA LEU A 981 6.92 29.87 4.43
C LEU A 981 8.19 30.21 3.64
N GLU A 982 9.13 29.27 3.48
CA GLU A 982 10.34 29.51 2.67
C GLU A 982 9.98 29.83 1.21
N ARG A 983 9.08 29.05 0.61
CA ARG A 983 8.56 29.30 -0.74
C ARG A 983 7.77 30.59 -0.81
N ALA A 984 6.94 30.88 0.20
CA ALA A 984 6.18 32.13 0.26
C ALA A 984 7.10 33.34 0.35
N ASP A 985 8.22 33.23 1.07
CA ASP A 985 9.22 34.29 1.21
C ASP A 985 9.93 34.56 -0.13
N ASP A 986 10.25 33.52 -0.91
CA ASP A 986 10.77 33.67 -2.27
C ASP A 986 9.78 34.39 -3.20
N GLU A 987 8.49 34.04 -3.11
CA GLU A 987 7.41 34.67 -3.88
C GLU A 987 7.18 36.13 -3.47
N VAL A 988 7.23 36.43 -2.17
CA VAL A 988 7.16 37.79 -1.61
C VAL A 988 8.36 38.61 -2.07
N ALA A 989 9.58 38.07 -2.02
CA ALA A 989 10.77 38.76 -2.51
C ALA A 989 10.66 39.07 -4.01
N SER A 990 10.22 38.10 -4.81
CA SER A 990 9.97 38.30 -6.25
C SER A 990 8.91 39.37 -6.53
N LEU A 991 7.83 39.42 -5.74
CA LEU A 991 6.80 40.45 -5.86
C LEU A 991 7.33 41.83 -5.47
N ARG A 992 8.12 41.90 -4.40
CA ARG A 992 8.78 43.12 -3.93
C ARG A 992 9.65 43.73 -5.03
N ASP A 993 10.49 42.91 -5.64
CA ASP A 993 11.35 43.34 -6.75
C ASP A 993 10.49 43.83 -7.93
N GLY A 994 9.42 43.11 -8.27
CA GLY A 994 8.46 43.53 -9.31
C GLY A 994 7.76 44.87 -9.03
N TYR A 995 7.47 45.19 -7.76
CA TYR A 995 6.92 46.49 -7.36
C TYR A 995 7.95 47.62 -7.52
N LEU A 996 9.20 47.39 -7.11
CA LEU A 996 10.30 48.35 -7.26
C LEU A 996 10.62 48.62 -8.73
N ASP A 997 10.63 47.56 -9.55
CA ASP A 997 10.84 47.65 -11.00
C ASP A 997 9.73 48.46 -11.67
N LEU A 998 8.46 48.18 -11.35
CA LEU A 998 7.33 48.92 -11.91
C LEU A 998 7.34 50.39 -11.47
N SER A 999 7.69 50.68 -10.21
CA SER A 999 7.83 52.05 -9.72
C SER A 999 8.90 52.83 -10.50
N THR A 1000 10.09 52.25 -10.61
CA THR A 1000 11.23 52.85 -11.33
C THR A 1000 10.93 52.98 -12.83
N TRP A 1001 10.17 52.03 -13.41
CA TRP A 1001 9.70 52.10 -14.79
C TRP A 1001 8.72 53.26 -15.00
N CYS A 1002 7.77 53.49 -14.09
CA CYS A 1002 6.85 54.62 -14.16
C CYS A 1002 7.59 55.96 -14.17
N ILE A 1003 8.60 56.12 -13.30
CA ILE A 1003 9.41 57.34 -13.22
C ILE A 1003 10.28 57.53 -14.47
N ASN A 1004 10.90 56.45 -15.00
CA ASN A 1004 11.60 56.50 -16.28
C ASN A 1004 10.67 56.89 -17.44
N ARG A 1005 9.45 56.36 -17.45
CA ARG A 1005 8.47 56.67 -18.49
C ARG A 1005 8.00 58.12 -18.40
N PHE A 1006 7.79 58.62 -17.19
CA PHE A 1006 7.49 60.01 -16.89
C PHE A 1006 8.60 60.93 -17.44
N ALA A 1007 9.87 60.63 -17.15
CA ALA A 1007 11.01 61.41 -17.67
C ALA A 1007 11.05 61.42 -19.20
N GLN A 1008 10.87 60.26 -19.85
CA GLN A 1008 10.81 60.16 -21.32
C GLN A 1008 9.69 60.99 -21.93
N LEU A 1009 8.52 61.05 -21.26
CA LEU A 1009 7.38 61.83 -21.70
C LEU A 1009 7.69 63.33 -21.70
N ILE A 1010 8.33 63.86 -20.65
CA ILE A 1010 8.76 65.28 -20.59
C ILE A 1010 9.66 65.60 -21.79
N PHE A 1011 10.62 64.73 -22.11
CA PHE A 1011 11.50 64.93 -23.26
C PHE A 1011 10.81 64.84 -24.62
N ALA A 1012 9.79 64.00 -24.73
CA ALA A 1012 9.05 63.79 -25.98
C ALA A 1012 8.10 64.96 -26.30
N VAL A 1013 7.54 65.60 -25.29
CA VAL A 1013 6.52 66.65 -25.43
C VAL A 1013 7.13 68.05 -25.28
N ASP A 1014 7.76 68.35 -24.15
CA ASP A 1014 8.17 69.70 -23.79
C ASP A 1014 9.54 70.06 -24.37
N PHE A 1015 10.53 69.17 -24.24
CA PHE A 1015 11.90 69.45 -24.70
C PHE A 1015 12.17 69.16 -26.17
N LYS A 1016 11.25 68.51 -26.90
CA LYS A 1016 11.48 68.07 -28.29
C LYS A 1016 11.94 69.19 -29.22
N SER A 1017 11.38 70.40 -29.07
CA SER A 1017 11.74 71.56 -29.89
C SER A 1017 13.16 72.06 -29.56
N VAL A 1018 13.45 72.24 -28.28
CA VAL A 1018 14.76 72.72 -27.76
C VAL A 1018 15.88 71.71 -28.04
N MET A 1019 15.58 70.41 -27.95
CA MET A 1019 16.56 69.35 -28.24
C MET A 1019 17.05 69.35 -29.69
N SER A 1020 16.24 69.87 -30.63
CA SER A 1020 16.61 69.95 -32.05
C SER A 1020 17.61 71.07 -32.36
N ASP A 1021 17.77 72.04 -31.45
CA ASP A 1021 18.70 73.15 -31.63
C ASP A 1021 20.15 72.77 -31.28
N PHE A 1022 20.37 71.82 -30.37
CA PHE A 1022 21.71 71.39 -29.94
C PHE A 1022 22.58 70.93 -31.13
N PHE A 1023 23.85 71.35 -31.08
CA PHE A 1023 24.90 71.14 -32.10
C PHE A 1023 24.61 71.74 -33.48
N THR A 1024 23.54 72.52 -33.64
CA THR A 1024 23.26 73.30 -34.85
C THR A 1024 23.88 74.71 -34.76
N PRO A 1025 23.90 75.51 -35.86
CA PRO A 1025 24.38 76.89 -35.79
C PRO A 1025 23.64 77.77 -34.78
N ARG A 1026 22.37 77.47 -34.46
CA ARG A 1026 21.58 78.25 -33.48
C ARG A 1026 22.08 78.07 -32.05
N TRP A 1027 22.57 76.87 -31.72
CA TRP A 1027 23.05 76.50 -30.39
C TRP A 1027 24.16 77.40 -29.85
N TYR A 1028 25.08 77.86 -30.71
CA TYR A 1028 26.18 78.75 -30.29
C TYR A 1028 25.68 80.10 -29.74
N SER A 1029 24.52 80.58 -30.23
CA SER A 1029 23.94 81.87 -29.82
C SER A 1029 22.90 81.74 -28.69
N SER A 1030 22.34 80.54 -28.49
CA SER A 1030 21.26 80.30 -27.54
C SER A 1030 21.76 79.71 -26.22
N ALA A 1031 21.13 80.08 -25.10
CA ALA A 1031 21.36 79.48 -23.79
C ALA A 1031 20.36 78.33 -23.52
N THR A 1032 20.30 77.34 -24.43
CA THR A 1032 19.31 76.24 -24.39
C THR A 1032 19.42 75.40 -23.13
N MET A 1033 20.64 75.09 -22.65
CA MET A 1033 20.82 74.31 -21.43
C MET A 1033 20.24 75.02 -20.18
N LYS A 1034 20.34 76.35 -20.12
CA LYS A 1034 19.76 77.15 -19.02
C LYS A 1034 18.23 77.15 -19.04
N GLN A 1035 17.63 77.06 -20.23
CA GLN A 1035 16.18 76.94 -20.37
C GLN A 1035 15.71 75.57 -19.86
N ILE A 1036 16.42 74.49 -20.24
CA ILE A 1036 16.12 73.14 -19.77
C ILE A 1036 16.29 73.04 -18.25
N SER A 1037 17.36 73.59 -17.68
CA SER A 1037 17.57 73.57 -16.23
C SER A 1037 16.49 74.31 -15.45
N ALA A 1038 15.94 75.41 -15.99
CA ALA A 1038 14.85 76.15 -15.35
C ALA A 1038 13.55 75.34 -15.37
N THR A 1039 13.20 74.73 -16.51
CA THR A 1039 12.02 73.87 -16.61
C THR A 1039 12.18 72.59 -15.77
N PHE A 1040 13.39 72.05 -15.67
CA PHE A 1040 13.70 70.94 -14.75
C PHE A 1040 13.43 71.32 -13.29
N ASP A 1041 13.84 72.52 -12.87
CA ASP A 1041 13.61 73.03 -11.51
C ASP A 1041 12.10 73.14 -11.22
N GLU A 1042 11.32 73.63 -12.19
CA GLU A 1042 9.85 73.68 -12.10
C GLU A 1042 9.26 72.27 -11.85
N TYR A 1043 9.56 71.28 -12.70
CA TYR A 1043 9.07 69.91 -12.52
C TYR A 1043 9.50 69.27 -11.19
N VAL A 1044 10.77 69.44 -10.81
CA VAL A 1044 11.27 68.90 -9.54
C VAL A 1044 10.57 69.57 -8.37
N SER A 1045 10.32 70.88 -8.43
CA SER A 1045 9.64 71.62 -7.37
C SER A 1045 8.15 71.23 -7.22
N ASP A 1046 7.45 71.03 -8.34
CA ASP A 1046 6.03 70.70 -8.36
C ASP A 1046 5.77 69.28 -7.85
N TYR A 1047 6.59 68.32 -8.30
CA TYR A 1047 6.38 66.91 -7.96
C TYR A 1047 7.02 66.47 -6.63
N ARG A 1048 7.93 67.27 -6.06
CA ARG A 1048 8.61 66.92 -4.80
C ARG A 1048 7.67 66.75 -3.60
N GLN A 1049 6.54 67.45 -3.58
CA GLN A 1049 5.57 67.36 -2.48
C GLN A 1049 4.65 66.15 -2.61
N VAL A 1050 4.49 65.62 -3.82
CA VAL A 1050 3.53 64.55 -4.14
C VAL A 1050 4.19 63.20 -4.44
N LEU A 1051 5.51 63.17 -4.68
CA LEU A 1051 6.32 61.96 -4.81
C LEU A 1051 6.75 61.44 -3.43
N HIS A 1052 6.80 60.12 -3.30
CA HIS A 1052 7.41 59.47 -2.14
C HIS A 1052 8.86 59.93 -1.96
N HIS A 1053 9.30 60.16 -0.71
CA HIS A 1053 10.63 60.71 -0.42
C HIS A 1053 11.77 59.88 -1.03
N SER A 1054 11.64 58.55 -1.07
CA SER A 1054 12.64 57.65 -1.67
C SER A 1054 12.72 57.75 -3.19
N LEU A 1055 11.65 58.22 -3.86
CA LEU A 1055 11.59 58.38 -5.30
C LEU A 1055 12.09 59.76 -5.78
N VAL A 1056 12.14 60.77 -4.92
CA VAL A 1056 12.55 62.13 -5.31
C VAL A 1056 14.00 62.14 -5.83
N ASP A 1057 14.91 61.51 -5.10
CA ASP A 1057 16.31 61.42 -5.51
C ASP A 1057 16.48 60.59 -6.79
N ILE A 1058 15.78 59.45 -6.87
CA ILE A 1058 15.77 58.57 -8.04
C ILE A 1058 15.22 59.30 -9.28
N PHE A 1059 14.17 60.10 -9.11
CA PHE A 1059 13.56 60.89 -10.18
C PHE A 1059 14.55 61.92 -10.75
N VAL A 1060 15.29 62.60 -9.89
CA VAL A 1060 16.30 63.59 -10.32
C VAL A 1060 17.47 62.91 -11.04
N GLU A 1061 17.94 61.76 -10.56
CA GLU A 1061 18.97 60.96 -11.26
C GLU A 1061 18.48 60.49 -12.64
N ILE A 1062 17.26 59.95 -12.72
CA ILE A 1062 16.66 59.49 -13.99
C ILE A 1062 16.52 60.65 -14.99
N LEU A 1063 16.07 61.83 -14.54
CA LEU A 1063 15.97 63.01 -15.39
C LEU A 1063 17.34 63.48 -15.90
N ALA A 1064 18.36 63.47 -15.04
CA ALA A 1064 19.72 63.85 -15.41
C ALA A 1064 20.33 62.86 -16.41
N ASP A 1065 20.10 61.56 -16.23
CA ASP A 1065 20.54 60.51 -17.14
C ASP A 1065 19.85 60.61 -18.50
N GLU A 1066 18.53 60.80 -18.52
CA GLU A 1066 17.79 60.97 -19.78
C GLU A 1066 18.21 62.26 -20.51
N LEU A 1067 18.48 63.35 -19.78
CA LEU A 1067 19.05 64.57 -20.36
C LEU A 1067 20.38 64.31 -21.04
N LEU A 1068 21.29 63.59 -20.36
CA LEU A 1068 22.60 63.26 -20.88
C LEU A 1068 22.52 62.37 -22.13
N VAL A 1069 21.69 61.33 -22.09
CA VAL A 1069 21.47 60.42 -23.23
C VAL A 1069 20.94 61.20 -24.44
N ARG A 1070 19.97 62.08 -24.23
CA ARG A 1070 19.39 62.90 -25.30
C ARG A 1070 20.37 63.95 -25.81
N TYR A 1071 21.14 64.59 -24.92
CA TYR A 1071 22.19 65.55 -25.27
C TYR A 1071 23.26 64.91 -26.16
N LEU A 1072 23.77 63.74 -25.81
CA LEU A 1072 24.73 62.99 -26.63
C LEU A 1072 24.11 62.50 -27.95
N SER A 1073 22.81 62.24 -27.98
CA SER A 1073 22.09 61.81 -29.19
C SER A 1073 21.84 62.96 -30.18
N CYS A 1074 21.88 64.22 -29.75
CA CYS A 1074 21.69 65.41 -30.60
C CYS A 1074 22.73 65.52 -31.73
N VAL A 1075 23.83 64.75 -31.68
CA VAL A 1075 24.81 64.64 -32.77
C VAL A 1075 24.14 64.21 -34.09
N ARG A 1076 23.00 63.52 -34.03
CA ARG A 1076 22.20 63.10 -35.19
C ARG A 1076 21.20 64.15 -35.68
N ASN A 1077 21.16 65.35 -35.07
CA ASN A 1077 20.25 66.41 -35.49
C ASN A 1077 20.51 66.86 -36.94
N LYS A 1078 19.43 67.25 -37.64
CA LYS A 1078 19.51 67.75 -39.01
C LYS A 1078 20.24 69.11 -39.01
N GLY A 1079 21.51 69.10 -39.43
CA GLY A 1079 22.35 70.30 -39.45
C GLY A 1079 23.42 70.34 -38.36
N ALA A 1080 23.58 69.27 -37.57
CA ALA A 1080 24.67 69.15 -36.61
C ALA A 1080 26.02 69.08 -37.32
N LYS A 1081 26.86 70.10 -37.13
CA LYS A 1081 28.23 70.15 -37.65
C LYS A 1081 29.17 70.87 -36.68
N PHE A 1082 30.27 70.23 -36.31
CA PHE A 1082 31.35 70.81 -35.53
C PHE A 1082 32.44 71.29 -36.48
N ARG A 1083 32.66 72.60 -36.54
CA ARG A 1083 33.76 73.20 -37.29
C ARG A 1083 34.89 73.54 -36.35
N ARG A 1084 36.14 73.28 -36.74
CA ARG A 1084 37.31 73.68 -35.92
C ARG A 1084 37.44 75.19 -35.73
N SER A 1085 36.78 75.99 -36.58
CA SER A 1085 36.70 77.45 -36.45
C SER A 1085 35.75 77.93 -35.35
N ASP A 1086 34.81 77.08 -34.93
CA ASP A 1086 33.73 77.46 -34.03
C ASP A 1086 34.11 77.06 -32.59
N PRO A 1087 33.75 77.85 -31.56
CA PRO A 1087 34.12 77.58 -30.16
C PRO A 1087 33.23 76.49 -29.52
N PHE A 1088 33.14 75.32 -30.16
CA PHE A 1088 32.28 74.22 -29.67
C PHE A 1088 32.76 73.65 -28.34
N ARG A 1089 34.08 73.64 -28.09
CA ARG A 1089 34.68 73.18 -26.83
C ARG A 1089 34.21 74.01 -25.64
N ASP A 1090 34.34 75.34 -25.76
CA ASP A 1090 33.94 76.27 -24.71
C ASP A 1090 32.43 76.22 -24.49
N LYS A 1091 31.65 75.99 -25.56
CA LYS A 1091 30.20 75.88 -25.47
C LYS A 1091 29.73 74.59 -24.79
N ILE A 1092 30.29 73.42 -25.12
CA ILE A 1092 29.98 72.15 -24.42
C ILE A 1092 30.35 72.28 -22.94
N PHE A 1093 31.51 72.86 -22.63
CA PHE A 1093 31.92 73.09 -21.24
C PHE A 1093 30.94 74.03 -20.51
N ALA A 1094 30.49 75.12 -21.16
CA ALA A 1094 29.50 76.03 -20.57
C ALA A 1094 28.14 75.36 -20.32
N ASP A 1095 27.68 74.50 -21.24
CA ASP A 1095 26.45 73.73 -21.06
C ASP A 1095 26.58 72.73 -19.90
N VAL A 1096 27.66 71.95 -19.85
CA VAL A 1096 27.92 70.99 -18.75
C VAL A 1096 28.08 71.71 -17.41
N ALA A 1097 28.77 72.85 -17.37
CA ALA A 1097 28.89 73.67 -16.17
C ALA A 1097 27.53 74.17 -15.68
N THR A 1098 26.66 74.63 -16.60
CA THR A 1098 25.30 75.05 -16.26
C THR A 1098 24.47 73.92 -15.65
N ALA A 1099 24.57 72.71 -16.20
CA ALA A 1099 23.91 71.53 -15.65
C ALA A 1099 24.50 71.14 -14.28
N PHE A 1100 25.82 71.20 -14.11
CA PHE A 1100 26.49 70.89 -12.84
C PHE A 1100 26.19 71.89 -11.73
N ASP A 1101 26.04 73.18 -12.07
CA ASP A 1101 25.61 74.21 -11.13
C ASP A 1101 24.19 73.95 -10.63
N PHE A 1102 23.29 73.52 -11.52
CA PHE A 1102 21.94 73.09 -11.15
C PHE A 1102 21.97 71.85 -10.25
N PHE A 1103 22.67 70.77 -10.64
CA PHE A 1103 22.73 69.56 -9.81
C PHE A 1103 23.48 69.78 -8.48
N ALA A 1104 24.38 70.76 -8.40
CA ALA A 1104 25.02 71.16 -7.14
C ALA A 1104 24.08 71.94 -6.21
N SER A 1105 23.00 72.51 -6.73
CA SER A 1105 21.99 73.24 -5.95
C SER A 1105 20.92 72.32 -5.33
N LEU A 1106 20.98 71.01 -5.62
CA LEU A 1106 20.03 70.03 -5.09
C LEU A 1106 20.19 69.81 -3.58
N PRO A 1107 19.11 69.42 -2.87
CA PRO A 1107 19.12 69.21 -1.42
C PRO A 1107 20.05 68.08 -0.96
N ASN A 1108 20.20 67.03 -1.77
CA ASN A 1108 21.04 65.88 -1.47
C ASN A 1108 22.38 65.95 -2.24
N PRO A 1109 23.51 66.19 -1.56
CA PRO A 1109 24.81 66.34 -2.24
C PRO A 1109 25.34 65.04 -2.85
N ASP A 1110 24.93 63.88 -2.33
CA ASP A 1110 25.41 62.57 -2.80
C ASP A 1110 24.87 62.25 -4.20
N VAL A 1111 23.60 62.56 -4.44
CA VAL A 1111 22.94 62.48 -5.76
C VAL A 1111 23.67 63.37 -6.77
N GLY A 1112 24.01 64.60 -6.37
CA GLY A 1112 24.78 65.51 -7.22
C GLY A 1112 26.17 64.96 -7.59
N HIS A 1113 26.82 64.22 -6.69
CA HIS A 1113 28.09 63.55 -6.99
C HIS A 1113 27.90 62.34 -7.93
N SER A 1114 26.86 61.53 -7.71
CA SER A 1114 26.46 60.40 -8.57
C SER A 1114 26.27 60.85 -10.02
N ILE A 1115 25.42 61.88 -10.23
CA ILE A 1115 25.14 62.45 -11.54
C ILE A 1115 26.42 62.98 -12.21
N LYS A 1116 27.27 63.68 -11.46
CA LYS A 1116 28.56 64.18 -11.98
C LYS A 1116 29.46 63.06 -12.47
N GLN A 1117 29.48 61.90 -11.81
CA GLN A 1117 30.25 60.74 -12.28
C GLN A 1117 29.71 60.21 -13.61
N THR A 1118 28.39 60.09 -13.76
CA THR A 1118 27.76 59.65 -15.02
C THR A 1118 28.05 60.61 -16.16
N TRP A 1119 27.99 61.92 -15.90
CA TRP A 1119 28.23 62.97 -16.89
C TRP A 1119 29.71 63.13 -17.31
N ARG A 1120 30.66 62.47 -16.66
CA ARG A 1120 32.09 62.45 -17.09
C ARG A 1120 32.29 61.88 -18.49
N VAL A 1121 31.32 61.14 -19.01
CA VAL A 1121 31.32 60.64 -20.39
C VAL A 1121 31.42 61.77 -21.44
N THR A 1122 31.05 63.00 -21.07
CA THR A 1122 31.22 64.19 -21.91
C THR A 1122 32.69 64.53 -22.19
N GLU A 1123 33.62 64.12 -21.33
CA GLU A 1123 35.07 64.33 -21.52
C GLU A 1123 35.65 63.47 -22.66
N PRO A 1124 35.50 62.12 -22.68
CA PRO A 1124 35.84 61.31 -23.84
C PRO A 1124 35.11 61.71 -25.12
N PHE A 1125 33.83 62.12 -25.02
CA PHE A 1125 33.07 62.65 -26.16
C PHE A 1125 33.75 63.90 -26.76
N LEU A 1126 34.16 64.85 -25.91
CA LEU A 1126 34.90 66.04 -26.35
C LEU A 1126 36.26 65.65 -26.96
N ARG A 1127 36.98 64.68 -26.37
CA ARG A 1127 38.26 64.18 -26.93
C ARG A 1127 38.09 63.58 -28.32
N LEU A 1128 36.99 62.88 -28.57
CA LEU A 1128 36.67 62.32 -29.89
C LEU A 1128 36.40 63.42 -30.94
N LEU A 1129 35.87 64.56 -30.53
CA LEU A 1129 35.66 65.73 -31.40
C LEU A 1129 36.96 66.53 -31.64
N ASP A 1130 37.80 66.70 -30.61
CA ASP A 1130 39.04 67.50 -30.66
C ASP A 1130 40.24 66.75 -31.27
N ALA A 1131 40.24 65.41 -31.24
CA ALA A 1131 41.35 64.60 -31.72
C ALA A 1131 41.69 64.84 -33.21
N ASP A 1132 42.99 64.93 -33.50
CA ASP A 1132 43.53 64.98 -34.85
C ASP A 1132 43.33 63.66 -35.60
N ARG A 1133 43.46 63.73 -36.92
CA ARG A 1133 43.16 62.61 -37.84
C ARG A 1133 43.93 61.33 -37.50
N ASP A 1134 45.18 61.49 -37.08
CA ASP A 1134 46.09 60.37 -36.79
C ASP A 1134 45.85 59.77 -35.39
N SER A 1135 45.39 60.56 -34.42
CA SER A 1135 45.14 60.12 -33.03
C SER A 1135 43.69 59.68 -32.77
N LEU A 1136 42.80 59.85 -33.74
CA LEU A 1136 41.39 59.49 -33.65
C LEU A 1136 41.14 58.00 -33.33
N PRO A 1137 41.87 57.01 -33.92
CA PRO A 1137 41.67 55.60 -33.59
C PRO A 1137 42.03 55.27 -32.14
N ASP A 1138 43.06 55.92 -31.58
CA ASP A 1138 43.47 55.73 -30.19
C ASP A 1138 42.51 56.42 -29.22
N ALA A 1139 42.01 57.61 -29.55
CA ALA A 1139 40.96 58.27 -28.77
C ALA A 1139 39.66 57.44 -28.70
N PHE A 1140 39.30 56.77 -29.80
CA PHE A 1140 38.20 55.80 -29.81
C PHE A 1140 38.51 54.57 -28.94
N ALA A 1141 39.72 54.03 -29.00
CA ALA A 1141 40.12 52.87 -28.20
C ALA A 1141 40.06 53.17 -26.70
N ASP A 1142 40.53 54.35 -26.28
CA ASP A 1142 40.45 54.80 -24.88
C ASP A 1142 39.01 54.98 -24.41
N PHE A 1143 38.15 55.56 -25.26
CA PHE A 1143 36.72 55.71 -24.95
C PHE A 1143 36.05 54.33 -24.83
N LYS A 1144 36.31 53.43 -25.77
CA LYS A 1144 35.75 52.08 -25.77
C LYS A 1144 36.26 51.22 -24.61
N ALA A 1145 37.48 51.45 -24.13
CA ALA A 1145 38.03 50.80 -22.95
C ALA A 1145 37.38 51.30 -21.64
N ALA A 1146 37.09 52.61 -21.54
CA ALA A 1146 36.39 53.19 -20.40
C ALA A 1146 34.89 52.85 -20.38
N TYR A 1147 34.26 52.75 -21.56
CA TYR A 1147 32.84 52.47 -21.73
C TYR A 1147 32.66 51.32 -22.74
N TRP A 1148 32.66 50.08 -22.22
CA TRP A 1148 32.70 48.86 -23.04
C TRP A 1148 31.45 48.68 -23.92
N ASP A 1149 30.32 49.25 -23.53
CA ASP A 1149 29.01 49.23 -24.20
C ASP A 1149 28.82 50.34 -25.25
N LEU A 1150 29.83 51.19 -25.48
CA LEU A 1150 29.82 52.25 -26.49
C LEU A 1150 29.43 51.75 -27.89
N ASN A 1151 28.32 52.24 -28.44
CA ASN A 1151 27.84 51.85 -29.77
C ASN A 1151 28.66 52.48 -30.90
N VAL A 1152 29.21 51.65 -31.79
CA VAL A 1152 29.97 52.09 -32.97
C VAL A 1152 29.11 52.93 -33.93
N ALA A 1153 27.81 52.66 -34.02
CA ALA A 1153 26.89 53.44 -34.86
C ALA A 1153 26.70 54.88 -34.34
N TRP A 1154 26.78 55.08 -33.02
CA TRP A 1154 26.80 56.43 -32.44
C TRP A 1154 28.12 57.14 -32.73
N VAL A 1155 29.26 56.45 -32.56
CA VAL A 1155 30.59 56.99 -32.91
C VAL A 1155 30.65 57.40 -34.38
N GLU A 1156 30.10 56.60 -35.30
CA GLU A 1156 30.00 56.97 -36.71
C GLU A 1156 29.23 58.28 -36.92
N ALA A 1157 28.11 58.47 -36.19
CA ALA A 1157 27.36 59.72 -36.25
C ALA A 1157 28.18 60.91 -35.73
N VAL A 1158 28.96 60.73 -34.67
CA VAL A 1158 29.89 61.74 -34.16
C VAL A 1158 30.93 62.11 -35.22
N LEU A 1159 31.55 61.13 -35.87
CA LEU A 1159 32.54 61.41 -36.91
C LEU A 1159 31.94 62.14 -38.11
N ARG A 1160 30.74 61.74 -38.56
CA ARG A 1160 30.01 62.40 -39.67
C ARG A 1160 29.64 63.85 -39.36
N SER A 1161 29.53 64.21 -38.09
CA SER A 1161 29.24 65.58 -37.65
C SER A 1161 30.48 66.49 -37.68
N ARG A 1162 31.69 65.96 -37.85
CA ARG A 1162 32.92 66.77 -37.99
C ARG A 1162 33.04 67.41 -39.37
N ASP A 1163 33.59 68.60 -39.45
CA ASP A 1163 33.86 69.31 -40.70
C ASP A 1163 34.94 68.65 -41.56
N ASP A 1164 35.92 68.00 -40.93
CA ASP A 1164 37.07 67.34 -41.54
C ASP A 1164 36.82 65.88 -41.96
N PHE A 1165 35.58 65.39 -41.82
CA PHE A 1165 35.20 63.99 -42.03
C PHE A 1165 35.55 63.46 -43.43
N ASP A 1166 36.19 62.29 -43.46
CA ASP A 1166 36.39 61.48 -44.66
C ASP A 1166 36.16 59.99 -44.34
N ARG A 1167 35.74 59.22 -45.35
CA ARG A 1167 35.51 57.77 -45.23
C ARG A 1167 36.75 57.00 -44.74
N ALA A 1168 37.95 57.51 -45.04
CA ALA A 1168 39.20 56.93 -44.54
C ALA A 1168 39.31 56.95 -43.00
N MET A 1169 38.80 57.99 -42.34
CA MET A 1169 38.81 58.09 -40.86
C MET A 1169 37.91 57.04 -40.23
N LEU A 1170 36.71 56.87 -40.78
CA LEU A 1170 35.77 55.86 -40.30
C LEU A 1170 36.37 54.45 -40.46
N ASN A 1171 37.01 54.17 -41.59
CA ASN A 1171 37.67 52.88 -41.82
C ASN A 1171 38.83 52.64 -40.83
N ALA A 1172 39.61 53.67 -40.50
CA ALA A 1172 40.68 53.57 -39.50
C ALA A 1172 40.13 53.27 -38.09
N VAL A 1173 39.04 53.93 -37.70
CA VAL A 1173 38.36 53.69 -36.42
C VAL A 1173 37.72 52.29 -36.38
N LEU A 1174 37.09 51.83 -37.46
CA LEU A 1174 36.54 50.47 -37.55
C LEU A 1174 37.62 49.39 -37.54
N ALA A 1175 38.76 49.63 -38.22
CA ALA A 1175 39.91 48.73 -38.18
C ALA A 1175 40.50 48.63 -36.77
N ARG A 1176 40.56 49.75 -36.05
CA ARG A 1176 40.99 49.77 -34.65
C ARG A 1176 39.97 49.08 -33.75
N ALA A 1177 38.67 49.30 -33.97
CA ALA A 1177 37.60 48.62 -33.24
C ALA A 1177 37.68 47.10 -33.34
N ALA A 1178 38.05 46.56 -34.51
CA ALA A 1178 38.22 45.13 -34.73
C ALA A 1178 39.45 44.52 -34.02
N GLN A 1179 40.38 45.35 -33.51
CA GLN A 1179 41.61 44.91 -32.83
C GLN A 1179 41.52 44.98 -31.30
N ILE A 1180 40.43 45.54 -30.75
CA ILE A 1180 40.29 45.74 -29.31
C ILE A 1180 39.56 44.54 -28.71
N ASP A 1181 40.25 43.79 -27.84
CA ASP A 1181 39.64 42.80 -26.96
C ASP A 1181 39.17 43.48 -25.66
N LEU A 1182 37.88 43.38 -25.34
CA LEU A 1182 37.26 44.01 -24.16
C LEU A 1182 36.67 42.99 -23.20
N VAL A 1183 36.85 43.23 -21.90
CA VAL A 1183 36.13 42.53 -20.83
C VAL A 1183 34.79 43.22 -20.61
N ARG A 1184 33.69 42.46 -20.62
CA ARG A 1184 32.35 43.01 -20.35
C ARG A 1184 32.25 43.41 -18.87
N GLY A 1185 31.90 44.66 -18.62
CA GLY A 1185 31.65 45.21 -17.28
C GLY A 1185 30.16 45.43 -16.99
N PRO A 1186 29.78 46.11 -15.90
CA PRO A 1186 28.41 46.58 -15.67
C PRO A 1186 27.98 47.53 -16.79
N GLU A 1187 26.69 47.57 -17.11
CA GLU A 1187 26.15 48.50 -18.12
C GLU A 1187 26.44 49.95 -17.71
N THR A 1188 26.82 50.78 -18.68
CA THR A 1188 27.08 52.20 -18.48
C THR A 1188 26.01 53.04 -19.17
N ILE A 1189 26.07 54.36 -19.00
CA ILE A 1189 25.18 55.29 -19.69
C ILE A 1189 25.26 55.16 -21.22
N MET A 1190 26.40 54.74 -21.78
CA MET A 1190 26.58 54.60 -23.22
C MET A 1190 25.79 53.44 -23.83
N GLY A 1191 25.39 52.43 -23.05
CA GLY A 1191 24.46 51.39 -23.49
C GLY A 1191 23.06 51.91 -23.82
N ARG A 1192 22.65 53.02 -23.19
CA ARG A 1192 21.38 53.72 -23.47
C ARG A 1192 21.47 54.66 -24.68
N VAL A 1193 22.67 55.09 -25.06
CA VAL A 1193 22.92 55.97 -26.22
C VAL A 1193 23.03 55.12 -27.50
N LYS A 1194 21.90 54.90 -28.18
CA LYS A 1194 21.83 54.06 -29.39
C LYS A 1194 22.08 54.83 -30.67
#